data_AF-A0A8J8IQW8-F1
#
_entry.id   AF-A0A8J8IQW8-F1
#
_cell.length_a   1.000
_cell.length_b   1.000
_cell.length_c   1.000
_cell.angle_alpha   90.00
_cell.angle_beta   90.00
_cell.angle_gamma   90.00
#
_symmetry.space_group_name_H-M   'P 1'
#
loop_
_entity.id
_entity.type
_entity.pdbx_description
1 polymer ?
#
loop_
_entity_poly.entity_id
_entity_poly.type
_entity_poly.pdbx_seq_one_letter_code
_entity_poly.pdbx_strand_id
1 'polypeptide(L)'
;MRRRGFVFPLDALLSLLLVMIFVMSIVAIEDNTQVYTTYMREQSKYIAEDTLTTLRTVSLKELVPPQKIEEWLADGTLNTTLVSPDMSPLEIVATYWATEPLYPSADLRHKAEVILGYILNNTLKGYNYELLINNYTSPYLRKIEANYLSTSDVSTATLTLSGYAYNQTPRGYMARAFLTKLGSKETEYTYVGMYYEAPGWTTTDYLTIKQPVPHDSILPSDVNITEVRWLPLPKWAEVTYHYTTYYTKMQLYIDGEGVTCGQFKANQWIDVKKWEILVDNDPNNPETCNMLEILLKHSNLKQHVFEIRVYNPAGEYNPMYTAGIVNNFISISYTTSSFTTFRYQKRFYFDNVTSYHLPLYLGRAIFIPGNLTYMKVQLTFKNFPSGVKPVLYVDGYYIGTGREISPGVFVWDNATISANANYSALSQTYPYIIVTAGSSLRNLDPPLQLDGENSYIEIDYIFNPVILTPYSIDLTKQVTSSDIMDSSNCKYNSTYEVTLCRDLTWGYVIPQRVSPVWTKFHFIILYNVDDLNTHMTVEISNPNITVTKIWDSSNSISFIGISPLTKDVNGNPIDPVFASGINYIHAYTDTAYEIAKELSSGEFTYIIQAYAGYGDVFPKLIRSGCNGYNITYYWGDSKNPNVGHVLAGNDPYCSVTVADLMTGRDTYAVDDAIIRLFNNLGGDGTSTNPLLIELPSDVNIEFASMGDIPGLLKPITITLRVWREQ
;
A
#
# COMPACT_ATOMS: atom_id res chain seq x y z
N MET A 1 50.55 75.85 24.80
CA MET A 1 50.58 74.46 25.31
C MET A 1 51.23 73.57 24.27
N ARG A 2 52.37 72.93 24.58
CA ARG A 2 53.09 72.01 23.67
C ARG A 2 52.37 70.65 23.63
N ARG A 3 51.99 70.18 22.43
CA ARG A 3 51.49 68.82 22.19
C ARG A 3 52.63 67.82 22.41
N ARG A 4 52.48 66.89 23.36
CA ARG A 4 53.40 65.75 23.55
C ARG A 4 52.98 64.64 22.60
N GLY A 5 53.71 64.45 21.51
CA GLY A 5 53.60 63.25 20.69
C GLY A 5 54.37 62.11 21.36
N PHE A 6 53.75 60.94 21.50
CA PHE A 6 54.46 59.72 21.87
C PHE A 6 55.32 59.31 20.67
N VAL A 7 56.62 59.59 20.75
CA VAL A 7 57.62 59.02 19.84
C VAL A 7 57.97 57.66 20.40
N PHE A 8 57.41 56.59 19.85
CA PHE A 8 57.92 55.25 20.14
C PHE A 8 59.34 55.16 19.58
N PRO A 9 60.35 54.77 20.38
CA PRO A 9 61.67 54.49 19.85
C PRO A 9 61.55 53.41 18.78
N LEU A 10 62.33 53.52 17.71
CA LEU A 10 62.34 52.60 16.57
C LEU A 10 62.37 51.13 17.04
N ASP A 11 63.10 50.85 18.13
CA ASP A 11 63.25 49.53 18.73
C ASP A 11 61.95 48.95 19.30
N ALA A 12 61.09 49.79 19.88
CA ALA A 12 59.78 49.35 20.39
C ALA A 12 58.82 49.04 19.24
N LEU A 13 58.89 49.81 18.15
CA LEU A 13 58.09 49.59 16.95
C LEU A 13 58.58 48.34 16.21
N LEU A 14 59.90 48.13 16.12
CA LEU A 14 60.52 46.91 15.60
C LEU A 14 60.15 45.69 16.44
N SER A 15 60.19 45.79 17.77
CA SER A 15 59.84 44.68 18.67
C SER A 15 58.37 44.30 18.55
N LEU A 16 57.46 45.28 18.45
CA LEU A 16 56.04 45.01 18.20
C LEU A 16 55.83 44.31 16.85
N LEU A 17 56.54 44.75 15.81
CA LEU A 17 56.47 44.16 14.47
C LEU A 17 57.04 42.74 14.47
N LEU A 18 58.12 42.49 15.22
CA LEU A 18 58.73 41.17 15.38
C LEU A 18 57.81 40.21 16.14
N VAL A 19 57.16 40.68 17.22
CA VAL A 19 56.17 39.89 17.96
C VAL A 19 54.95 39.60 17.10
N MET A 20 54.45 40.58 16.33
CA MET A 20 53.35 40.33 15.40
C MET A 20 53.73 39.34 14.29
N ILE A 21 54.94 39.43 13.74
CA ILE A 21 55.45 38.43 12.78
C ILE A 21 55.52 37.05 13.44
N PHE A 22 56.00 36.97 14.68
CA PHE A 22 56.11 35.69 15.40
C PHE A 22 54.73 35.08 15.70
N VAL A 23 53.77 35.88 16.15
CA VAL A 23 52.39 35.43 16.41
C VAL A 23 51.70 35.03 15.11
N MET A 24 51.85 35.81 14.03
CA MET A 24 51.34 35.46 12.70
C MET A 24 52.00 34.19 12.15
N SER A 25 53.29 33.98 12.43
CA SER A 25 54.02 32.77 12.04
C SER A 25 53.52 31.54 12.82
N ILE A 26 53.27 31.68 14.12
CA ILE A 26 52.73 30.60 14.96
C ILE A 26 51.29 30.26 14.53
N VAL A 27 50.44 31.26 14.29
CA VAL A 27 49.07 31.04 13.78
C VAL A 27 49.10 30.39 12.39
N ALA A 28 50.00 30.83 11.50
CA ALA A 28 50.19 30.20 10.19
C ALA A 28 50.79 28.78 10.27
N ILE A 29 51.55 28.45 11.32
CA ILE A 29 52.09 27.11 11.58
C ILE A 29 51.02 26.21 12.21
N GLU A 30 50.17 26.71 13.12
CA GLU A 30 49.03 25.97 13.66
C GLU A 30 48.00 25.67 12.57
N ASP A 31 47.64 26.64 11.73
CA ASP A 31 46.78 26.39 10.55
C ASP A 31 47.46 25.41 9.56
N ASN A 32 48.78 25.47 9.39
CA ASN A 32 49.49 24.51 8.53
C ASN A 32 49.66 23.11 9.13
N THR A 33 49.67 22.92 10.45
CA THR A 33 49.80 21.58 11.06
C THR A 33 48.51 20.77 10.93
N GLN A 34 47.33 21.41 10.99
CA GLN A 34 46.07 20.78 10.61
C GLN A 34 46.01 20.48 9.10
N VAL A 35 46.52 21.38 8.25
CA VAL A 35 46.61 21.12 6.80
C VAL A 35 47.60 20.00 6.48
N TYR A 36 48.74 19.89 7.18
CA TYR A 36 49.74 18.84 6.96
C TYR A 36 49.25 17.46 7.43
N THR A 37 48.54 17.40 8.57
CA THR A 37 47.90 16.14 9.04
C THR A 37 46.73 15.74 8.14
N THR A 38 45.96 16.71 7.64
CA THR A 38 44.88 16.46 6.67
C THR A 38 45.43 16.03 5.31
N TYR A 39 46.48 16.67 4.80
CA TYR A 39 47.18 16.31 3.56
C TYR A 39 47.83 14.93 3.64
N MET A 40 48.49 14.59 4.76
CA MET A 40 49.08 13.27 4.99
C MET A 40 48.02 12.16 5.14
N ARG A 41 46.87 12.48 5.75
CA ARG A 41 45.69 11.58 5.81
C ARG A 41 45.06 11.39 4.44
N GLU A 42 44.91 12.45 3.65
CA GLU A 42 44.44 12.36 2.26
C GLU A 42 45.41 11.53 1.42
N GLN A 43 46.72 11.77 1.51
CA GLN A 43 47.72 10.98 0.79
C GLN A 43 47.69 9.50 1.19
N SER A 44 47.56 9.18 2.48
CA SER A 44 47.48 7.79 2.97
C SER A 44 46.16 7.11 2.57
N LYS A 45 45.06 7.87 2.50
CA LYS A 45 43.77 7.42 1.96
C LYS A 45 43.87 7.11 0.47
N TYR A 46 44.40 8.03 -0.34
CA TYR A 46 44.61 7.81 -1.77
C TYR A 46 45.53 6.61 -2.01
N ILE A 47 46.57 6.41 -1.19
CA ILE A 47 47.44 5.23 -1.29
C ILE A 47 46.70 3.94 -0.98
N ALA A 48 45.83 3.91 0.03
CA ALA A 48 45.03 2.72 0.33
C ALA A 48 44.02 2.41 -0.81
N GLU A 49 43.36 3.44 -1.35
CA GLU A 49 42.42 3.34 -2.47
C GLU A 49 43.11 2.93 -3.78
N ASP A 50 44.23 3.57 -4.13
CA ASP A 50 45.03 3.27 -5.32
C ASP A 50 45.64 1.87 -5.24
N THR A 51 46.09 1.45 -4.05
CA THR A 51 46.62 0.09 -3.85
C THR A 51 45.53 -0.95 -4.06
N LEU A 52 44.34 -0.80 -3.45
CA LEU A 52 43.23 -1.71 -3.70
C LEU A 52 42.77 -1.70 -5.15
N THR A 53 42.76 -0.53 -5.79
CA THR A 53 42.42 -0.39 -7.21
C THR A 53 43.44 -1.10 -8.09
N THR A 54 44.74 -0.95 -7.81
CA THR A 54 45.83 -1.63 -8.52
C THR A 54 45.72 -3.14 -8.36
N LEU A 55 45.53 -3.63 -7.13
CA LEU A 55 45.36 -5.06 -6.86
C LEU A 55 44.10 -5.65 -7.52
N ARG A 56 43.09 -4.82 -7.82
CA ARG A 56 41.86 -5.23 -8.52
C ARG A 56 41.97 -5.21 -10.04
N THR A 57 42.77 -4.30 -10.60
CA THR A 57 42.68 -3.96 -12.03
C THR A 57 43.92 -4.31 -12.84
N VAL A 58 45.09 -4.43 -12.19
CA VAL A 58 46.36 -4.74 -12.85
C VAL A 58 46.65 -6.23 -12.72
N SER A 59 47.10 -6.85 -13.81
CA SER A 59 47.38 -8.29 -13.85
C SER A 59 48.58 -8.65 -12.96
N LEU A 60 48.59 -9.85 -12.38
CA LEU A 60 49.65 -10.30 -11.49
C LEU A 60 51.03 -10.26 -12.16
N LYS A 61 51.11 -10.66 -13.44
CA LYS A 61 52.36 -10.66 -14.23
C LYS A 61 52.95 -9.26 -14.46
N GLU A 62 52.15 -8.21 -14.36
CA GLU A 62 52.58 -6.80 -14.48
C GLU A 62 53.07 -6.24 -13.14
N LEU A 63 52.63 -6.82 -12.03
CA LEU A 63 52.98 -6.37 -10.67
C LEU A 63 54.18 -7.12 -10.06
N VAL A 64 54.51 -8.29 -10.61
CA VAL A 64 55.51 -9.20 -10.03
C VAL A 64 56.56 -9.57 -11.08
N PRO A 65 57.87 -9.59 -10.75
CA PRO A 65 58.92 -9.97 -11.68
C PRO A 65 58.71 -11.38 -12.26
N PRO A 66 59.02 -11.62 -13.56
CA PRO A 66 58.80 -12.91 -14.20
C PRO A 66 59.43 -14.10 -13.47
N GLN A 67 60.63 -13.92 -12.87
CA GLN A 67 61.30 -14.99 -12.13
C GLN A 67 60.49 -15.47 -10.92
N LYS A 68 59.76 -14.57 -10.27
CA LYS A 68 58.92 -14.92 -9.10
C LYS A 68 57.63 -15.60 -9.52
N ILE A 69 57.07 -15.22 -10.68
CA ILE A 69 55.95 -15.93 -11.28
C ILE A 69 56.35 -17.37 -11.63
N GLU A 70 57.52 -17.56 -12.25
CA GLU A 70 58.05 -18.90 -12.56
C GLU A 70 58.25 -19.76 -11.30
N GLU A 71 58.76 -19.17 -10.21
CA GLU A 71 58.89 -19.85 -8.91
C GLU A 71 57.53 -20.30 -8.37
N TRP A 72 56.53 -19.42 -8.36
CA TRP A 72 55.18 -19.75 -7.88
C TRP A 72 54.45 -20.77 -8.75
N LEU A 73 54.75 -20.80 -10.05
CA LEU A 73 54.26 -21.84 -10.96
C LEU A 73 54.92 -23.19 -10.65
N ALA A 74 56.21 -23.19 -10.31
CA ALA A 74 56.97 -24.41 -10.03
C ALA A 74 56.65 -25.01 -8.65
N ASP A 75 56.43 -24.18 -7.62
CA ASP A 75 56.12 -24.63 -6.26
C ASP A 75 54.62 -24.86 -6.00
N GLY A 76 53.77 -24.50 -6.97
CA GLY A 76 52.33 -24.68 -6.91
C GLY A 76 51.57 -23.63 -6.10
N THR A 77 52.22 -22.52 -5.74
CA THR A 77 51.58 -21.32 -5.17
C THR A 77 50.62 -20.69 -6.18
N LEU A 78 51.03 -20.60 -7.45
CA LEU A 78 50.15 -20.36 -8.59
C LEU A 78 49.71 -21.68 -9.19
N ASN A 79 48.57 -22.17 -8.73
CA ASN A 79 47.95 -23.36 -9.28
C ASN A 79 47.24 -22.97 -10.58
N THR A 80 47.84 -23.27 -11.72
CA THR A 80 47.34 -22.90 -13.06
C THR A 80 46.10 -23.64 -13.49
N THR A 81 45.76 -24.72 -12.79
CA THR A 81 44.42 -25.30 -12.90
C THR A 81 43.38 -24.28 -12.46
N LEU A 82 43.75 -23.43 -11.47
CA LEU A 82 42.85 -22.58 -10.73
C LEU A 82 42.82 -21.11 -11.12
N VAL A 83 43.98 -20.54 -11.37
CA VAL A 83 44.17 -19.10 -11.60
C VAL A 83 45.21 -18.89 -12.70
N SER A 84 45.22 -17.71 -13.32
CA SER A 84 46.24 -17.32 -14.31
C SER A 84 47.06 -16.12 -13.83
N PRO A 85 48.35 -16.00 -14.19
CA PRO A 85 49.13 -14.77 -14.00
C PRO A 85 48.53 -13.53 -14.69
N ASP A 86 47.60 -13.72 -15.64
CA ASP A 86 46.86 -12.63 -16.29
C ASP A 86 45.74 -12.04 -15.41
N MET A 87 45.31 -12.77 -14.37
CA MET A 87 44.31 -12.28 -13.42
C MET A 87 44.93 -11.26 -12.47
N SER A 88 44.12 -10.33 -11.97
CA SER A 88 44.55 -9.41 -10.93
C SER A 88 44.75 -10.13 -9.58
N PRO A 89 45.61 -9.61 -8.69
CA PRO A 89 45.82 -10.20 -7.37
C PRO A 89 44.54 -10.45 -6.57
N LEU A 90 43.57 -9.52 -6.60
CA LEU A 90 42.31 -9.71 -5.87
C LEU A 90 41.38 -10.73 -6.52
N GLU A 91 41.43 -10.93 -7.83
CA GLU A 91 40.70 -12.01 -8.50
C GLU A 91 41.28 -13.39 -8.15
N ILE A 92 42.61 -13.50 -8.09
CA ILE A 92 43.30 -14.72 -7.66
C ILE A 92 42.91 -15.07 -6.22
N VAL A 93 42.92 -14.08 -5.33
CA VAL A 93 42.56 -14.24 -3.91
C VAL A 93 41.10 -14.60 -3.76
N ALA A 94 40.19 -13.92 -4.46
CA ALA A 94 38.77 -14.23 -4.43
C ALA A 94 38.50 -15.67 -4.90
N THR A 95 39.21 -16.11 -5.95
CA THR A 95 39.13 -17.47 -6.48
C THR A 95 39.60 -18.49 -5.44
N TYR A 96 40.81 -18.32 -4.89
CA TYR A 96 41.34 -19.22 -3.86
C TYR A 96 40.46 -19.28 -2.61
N TRP A 97 39.93 -18.13 -2.16
CA TRP A 97 39.02 -18.04 -1.00
C TRP A 97 37.71 -18.80 -1.22
N ALA A 98 37.17 -18.73 -2.44
CA ALA A 98 35.94 -19.41 -2.80
C ALA A 98 36.13 -20.93 -2.96
N THR A 99 37.32 -21.36 -3.40
CA THR A 99 37.60 -22.77 -3.70
C THR A 99 38.24 -23.54 -2.55
N GLU A 100 38.76 -22.86 -1.52
CA GLU A 100 39.36 -23.49 -0.35
C GLU A 100 38.47 -24.59 0.29
N PRO A 101 37.14 -24.40 0.49
CA PRO A 101 36.30 -25.44 1.08
C PRO A 101 36.16 -26.69 0.20
N LEU A 102 36.38 -26.56 -1.11
CA LEU A 102 36.31 -27.65 -2.08
C LEU A 102 37.63 -28.43 -2.16
N TYR A 103 38.75 -27.79 -1.84
CA TYR A 103 40.11 -28.37 -1.90
C TYR A 103 40.92 -28.10 -0.63
N PRO A 104 40.47 -28.55 0.56
CA PRO A 104 41.10 -28.20 1.84
C PRO A 104 42.54 -28.72 1.99
N SER A 105 42.94 -29.73 1.21
CA SER A 105 44.32 -30.24 1.19
C SER A 105 45.27 -29.41 0.32
N ALA A 106 44.75 -28.47 -0.48
CA ALA A 106 45.55 -27.67 -1.41
C ALA A 106 46.06 -26.34 -0.80
N ASP A 107 45.60 -25.99 0.40
CA ASP A 107 45.99 -24.82 1.20
C ASP A 107 45.99 -23.51 0.39
N LEU A 108 44.88 -23.29 -0.33
CA LEU A 108 44.73 -22.19 -1.28
C LEU A 108 44.62 -20.85 -0.56
N ARG A 109 44.02 -20.83 0.64
CA ARG A 109 44.02 -19.65 1.49
C ARG A 109 45.46 -19.21 1.80
N HIS A 110 46.33 -20.12 2.23
CA HIS A 110 47.72 -19.76 2.52
C HIS A 110 48.47 -19.28 1.26
N LYS A 111 48.23 -19.90 0.11
CA LYS A 111 48.82 -19.45 -1.16
C LYS A 111 48.38 -18.04 -1.57
N ALA A 112 47.11 -17.70 -1.36
CA ALA A 112 46.60 -16.34 -1.58
C ALA A 112 47.32 -15.33 -0.69
N GLU A 113 47.57 -15.69 0.57
CA GLU A 113 48.30 -14.88 1.52
C GLU A 113 49.76 -14.66 1.12
N VAL A 114 50.44 -15.67 0.58
CA VAL A 114 51.82 -15.55 0.05
C VAL A 114 51.88 -14.55 -1.10
N ILE A 115 50.95 -14.64 -2.06
CA ILE A 115 50.90 -13.75 -3.23
C ILE A 115 50.62 -12.31 -2.80
N LEU A 116 49.58 -12.09 -1.99
CA LEU A 116 49.23 -10.76 -1.51
C LEU A 116 50.30 -10.16 -0.60
N GLY A 117 50.85 -10.95 0.31
CA GLY A 117 51.92 -10.52 1.21
C GLY A 117 53.17 -10.08 0.45
N TYR A 118 53.53 -10.79 -0.64
CA TYR A 118 54.63 -10.38 -1.50
C TYR A 118 54.37 -9.03 -2.19
N ILE A 119 53.17 -8.83 -2.74
CA ILE A 119 52.83 -7.59 -3.43
C ILE A 119 52.75 -6.43 -2.45
N LEU A 120 52.03 -6.58 -1.33
CA LEU A 120 51.87 -5.53 -0.33
C LEU A 120 53.23 -5.10 0.26
N ASN A 121 54.12 -6.05 0.58
CA ASN A 121 55.47 -5.72 1.06
C ASN A 121 56.29 -4.94 0.02
N ASN A 122 56.04 -5.15 -1.27
CA ASN A 122 56.76 -4.44 -2.34
C ASN A 122 56.14 -3.08 -2.67
N THR A 123 54.81 -2.97 -2.68
CA THR A 123 54.08 -1.76 -3.03
C THR A 123 54.03 -0.76 -1.87
N LEU A 124 54.01 -1.24 -0.62
CA LEU A 124 53.87 -0.41 0.58
C LEU A 124 55.15 -0.35 1.43
N LYS A 125 56.36 -0.44 0.83
CA LYS A 125 57.66 -0.46 1.55
C LYS A 125 57.84 0.64 2.60
N GLY A 126 57.25 1.82 2.38
CA GLY A 126 57.33 2.98 3.28
C GLY A 126 56.18 3.11 4.29
N TYR A 127 55.27 2.14 4.36
CA TYR A 127 54.08 2.18 5.20
C TYR A 127 53.96 0.92 6.07
N ASN A 128 53.18 1.03 7.13
CA ASN A 128 52.62 -0.10 7.86
C ASN A 128 51.22 -0.39 7.30
N TYR A 129 50.86 -1.66 7.20
CA TYR A 129 49.60 -2.08 6.60
C TYR A 129 49.00 -3.30 7.28
N GLU A 130 47.68 -3.42 7.17
CA GLU A 130 46.89 -4.60 7.53
C GLU A 130 45.77 -4.77 6.49
N LEU A 131 45.75 -5.90 5.79
CA LEU A 131 44.68 -6.27 4.87
C LEU A 131 43.73 -7.27 5.56
N LEU A 132 42.43 -6.99 5.52
CA LEU A 132 41.37 -7.85 6.00
C LEU A 132 40.52 -8.36 4.84
N ILE A 133 40.18 -9.65 4.84
CA ILE A 133 39.25 -10.28 3.90
C ILE A 133 38.11 -10.86 4.73
N ASN A 134 36.89 -10.31 4.63
CA ASN A 134 35.74 -10.65 5.49
C ASN A 134 36.08 -10.60 6.99
N ASN A 135 36.81 -9.57 7.42
CA ASN A 135 37.34 -9.39 8.79
C ASN A 135 38.39 -10.43 9.23
N TYR A 136 38.87 -11.31 8.35
CA TYR A 136 40.00 -12.19 8.60
C TYR A 136 41.31 -11.55 8.12
N THR A 137 42.39 -11.70 8.89
CA THR A 137 43.76 -11.32 8.49
C THR A 137 44.76 -12.37 9.00
N SER A 138 45.97 -12.36 8.46
CA SER A 138 47.06 -13.28 8.85
C SER A 138 48.40 -12.54 8.92
N PRO A 139 49.46 -13.13 9.53
CA PRO A 139 50.79 -12.53 9.58
C PRO A 139 51.39 -12.16 8.22
N TYR A 140 50.93 -12.78 7.12
CA TYR A 140 51.37 -12.47 5.75
C TYR A 140 50.67 -11.22 5.17
N LEU A 141 49.47 -10.91 5.68
CA LEU A 141 48.63 -9.80 5.24
C LEU A 141 48.82 -8.53 6.08
N ARG A 142 49.83 -8.53 6.95
CA ARG A 142 50.25 -7.37 7.75
C ARG A 142 51.76 -7.25 7.77
N LYS A 143 52.28 -6.05 8.00
CA LYS A 143 53.71 -5.87 8.24
C LYS A 143 54.10 -6.40 9.63
N ILE A 144 55.16 -7.20 9.69
CA ILE A 144 55.65 -7.81 10.93
C ILE A 144 56.05 -6.67 11.90
N GLU A 145 55.64 -6.77 13.16
CA GLU A 145 55.79 -5.75 14.25
C GLU A 145 54.80 -4.58 14.27
N ALA A 146 53.93 -4.41 13.27
CA ALA A 146 52.98 -3.30 13.23
C ALA A 146 51.73 -3.55 14.10
N ASN A 147 51.36 -2.59 14.97
CA ASN A 147 50.13 -2.61 15.76
C ASN A 147 49.27 -1.35 15.51
N TYR A 148 48.08 -1.53 14.94
CA TYR A 148 47.19 -0.40 14.65
C TYR A 148 46.60 0.23 15.93
N LEU A 149 46.46 -0.53 17.02
CA LEU A 149 45.87 -0.05 18.28
C LEU A 149 46.75 0.98 19.01
N SER A 150 48.04 1.04 18.68
CA SER A 150 48.98 2.04 19.22
C SER A 150 49.13 3.27 18.32
N THR A 151 48.34 3.40 17.25
CA THR A 151 48.49 4.47 16.25
C THR A 151 47.21 5.30 16.16
N SER A 152 47.33 6.64 16.24
CA SER A 152 46.19 7.58 16.17
C SER A 152 45.62 7.77 14.77
N ASP A 153 46.37 7.43 13.72
CA ASP A 153 46.09 7.82 12.33
C ASP A 153 46.16 6.62 11.37
N VAL A 154 45.04 5.91 11.23
CA VAL A 154 44.88 4.76 10.31
C VAL A 154 43.94 5.13 9.17
N SER A 155 44.44 5.11 7.93
CA SER A 155 43.61 5.28 6.73
C SER A 155 43.06 3.94 6.28
N THR A 156 41.77 3.86 5.95
CA THR A 156 41.10 2.62 5.57
C THR A 156 40.42 2.78 4.22
N ALA A 157 40.65 1.84 3.31
CA ALA A 157 39.90 1.68 2.08
C ALA A 157 39.22 0.30 2.09
N THR A 158 37.94 0.26 1.73
CA THR A 158 37.16 -0.98 1.67
C THR A 158 36.61 -1.18 0.28
N LEU A 159 36.86 -2.36 -0.28
CA LEU A 159 36.36 -2.80 -1.56
C LEU A 159 35.50 -4.06 -1.35
N THR A 160 34.26 -4.02 -1.81
CA THR A 160 33.41 -5.21 -1.88
C THR A 160 33.60 -5.88 -3.24
N LEU A 161 34.05 -7.13 -3.23
CA LEU A 161 34.20 -7.97 -4.43
C LEU A 161 33.10 -9.01 -4.47
N SER A 162 32.48 -9.14 -5.64
CA SER A 162 31.64 -10.28 -6.00
C SER A 162 32.47 -11.57 -5.94
N GLY A 163 32.03 -12.60 -5.19
CA GLY A 163 32.73 -13.88 -5.11
C GLY A 163 32.63 -14.66 -6.42
N TYR A 164 33.72 -15.30 -6.87
CA TYR A 164 33.80 -16.07 -8.12
C TYR A 164 33.96 -17.57 -7.86
N ALA A 165 33.29 -18.42 -8.65
CA ALA A 165 33.49 -19.86 -8.65
C ALA A 165 34.64 -20.29 -9.58
N TYR A 166 35.08 -21.52 -9.39
CA TYR A 166 36.30 -22.06 -9.96
C TYR A 166 36.29 -22.29 -11.48
N ASN A 167 37.27 -21.71 -12.21
CA ASN A 167 37.58 -21.92 -13.63
C ASN A 167 36.40 -21.78 -14.62
N GLN A 168 35.35 -21.12 -14.19
CA GLN A 168 34.29 -20.54 -15.00
C GLN A 168 33.92 -19.23 -14.32
N THR A 169 33.84 -18.12 -15.06
CA THR A 169 32.76 -17.18 -14.74
C THR A 169 31.51 -17.96 -15.16
N PRO A 170 30.61 -18.41 -14.27
CA PRO A 170 29.31 -18.88 -14.72
C PRO A 170 28.61 -17.62 -15.24
N ARG A 171 28.84 -17.34 -16.52
CA ARG A 171 28.13 -16.35 -17.29
C ARG A 171 26.76 -16.93 -17.48
N GLY A 172 25.85 -16.43 -16.66
CA GLY A 172 24.47 -16.83 -16.76
C GLY A 172 23.64 -15.76 -17.39
N TYR A 173 22.36 -16.02 -17.34
CA TYR A 173 21.32 -15.14 -17.80
C TYR A 173 20.49 -14.73 -16.60
N MET A 174 20.08 -13.48 -16.59
CA MET A 174 19.02 -13.01 -15.71
C MET A 174 17.88 -12.52 -16.59
N ALA A 175 16.65 -12.70 -16.13
CA ALA A 175 15.49 -12.11 -16.74
C ALA A 175 14.63 -11.42 -15.68
N ARG A 176 14.06 -10.30 -16.07
CA ARG A 176 12.89 -9.70 -15.42
C ARG A 176 11.69 -9.90 -16.33
N ALA A 177 10.48 -9.99 -15.78
CA ALA A 177 9.25 -10.15 -16.54
C ALA A 177 8.20 -9.15 -16.05
N PHE A 178 7.41 -8.58 -16.95
CA PHE A 178 6.33 -7.67 -16.57
C PHE A 178 5.19 -7.69 -17.60
N LEU A 179 4.01 -7.27 -17.15
CA LEU A 179 2.88 -7.07 -18.05
C LEU A 179 2.86 -5.61 -18.50
N THR A 180 2.58 -5.39 -19.78
CA THR A 180 2.33 -4.06 -20.36
C THR A 180 0.83 -3.79 -20.52
N LYS A 181 0.01 -4.85 -20.54
CA LYS A 181 -1.46 -4.82 -20.57
C LYS A 181 -2.00 -5.96 -19.69
N LEU A 182 -3.24 -5.79 -19.22
CA LEU A 182 -3.99 -6.79 -18.47
C LEU A 182 -5.08 -7.35 -19.38
N GLY A 183 -5.38 -8.65 -19.29
CA GLY A 183 -6.46 -9.25 -20.08
C GLY A 183 -7.79 -8.80 -19.47
N SER A 184 -8.07 -9.32 -18.28
CA SER A 184 -9.15 -8.84 -17.44
C SER A 184 -8.87 -9.11 -15.97
N LYS A 185 -9.42 -8.27 -15.10
CA LYS A 185 -9.59 -8.56 -13.67
C LYS A 185 -11.05 -8.36 -13.30
N GLU A 186 -11.51 -9.16 -12.35
CA GLU A 186 -12.78 -8.94 -11.66
C GLU A 186 -12.52 -8.16 -10.38
N THR A 187 -13.21 -7.04 -10.22
CA THR A 187 -13.09 -6.17 -9.06
C THR A 187 -14.43 -5.50 -8.76
N GLU A 188 -14.46 -4.72 -7.70
CA GLU A 188 -15.68 -4.16 -7.15
C GLU A 188 -15.48 -2.70 -6.75
N TYR A 189 -16.58 -1.96 -6.75
CA TYR A 189 -16.66 -0.62 -6.17
C TYR A 189 -17.86 -0.54 -5.23
N THR A 190 -17.59 -0.28 -3.95
CA THR A 190 -18.65 -0.05 -2.95
C THR A 190 -18.74 1.44 -2.61
N TYR A 191 -19.88 2.04 -2.91
CA TYR A 191 -20.32 3.30 -2.35
C TYR A 191 -21.05 3.03 -1.03
N VAL A 192 -20.50 3.57 0.06
CA VAL A 192 -21.22 3.65 1.34
C VAL A 192 -21.87 5.02 1.42
N GLY A 193 -23.20 5.03 1.47
CA GLY A 193 -23.95 6.26 1.51
C GLY A 193 -24.11 6.84 2.90
N MET A 194 -24.76 7.99 2.92
CA MET A 194 -24.84 8.82 4.11
C MET A 194 -26.13 8.59 4.88
N TYR A 195 -26.12 9.10 6.10
CA TYR A 195 -27.28 9.39 6.89
C TYR A 195 -27.95 10.67 6.39
N TYR A 196 -29.25 10.59 6.19
CA TYR A 196 -30.10 11.69 5.81
C TYR A 196 -31.29 11.74 6.74
N GLU A 197 -31.62 12.94 7.22
CA GLU A 197 -32.84 13.14 7.97
C GLU A 197 -33.38 14.55 7.74
N ALA A 198 -34.68 14.62 7.44
CA ALA A 198 -35.43 15.86 7.43
C ALA A 198 -36.83 15.63 8.04
N PRO A 199 -37.41 16.64 8.71
CA PRO A 199 -38.81 16.60 9.09
C PRO A 199 -39.71 16.39 7.87
N GLY A 200 -40.72 15.54 7.99
CA GLY A 200 -41.81 15.46 7.00
C GLY A 200 -43.09 15.81 7.71
N TRP A 201 -43.59 17.03 7.53
CA TRP A 201 -44.72 17.49 8.31
C TRP A 201 -46.03 16.95 7.77
N THR A 202 -46.11 16.59 6.49
CA THR A 202 -47.28 16.01 5.83
C THR A 202 -46.99 14.58 5.36
N THR A 203 -48.04 13.81 5.10
CA THR A 203 -47.92 12.47 4.48
C THR A 203 -47.49 12.50 3.02
N THR A 204 -47.35 13.70 2.46
CA THR A 204 -46.86 13.97 1.09
C THR A 204 -45.50 14.66 1.06
N ASP A 205 -44.85 14.85 2.21
CA ASP A 205 -43.50 15.41 2.27
C ASP A 205 -42.49 14.28 2.11
N TYR A 206 -41.76 14.29 1.00
CA TYR A 206 -40.68 13.34 0.75
C TYR A 206 -39.33 14.04 0.63
N LEU A 207 -38.31 13.36 1.11
CA LEU A 207 -36.92 13.69 0.87
C LEU A 207 -36.49 13.04 -0.45
N THR A 208 -35.80 13.79 -1.31
CA THR A 208 -35.17 13.24 -2.51
C THR A 208 -33.66 13.22 -2.31
N ILE A 209 -33.06 12.05 -2.49
CA ILE A 209 -31.62 11.81 -2.37
C ILE A 209 -31.16 11.26 -3.72
N LYS A 210 -30.21 11.93 -4.39
CA LYS A 210 -29.59 11.44 -5.62
C LYS A 210 -28.10 11.24 -5.41
N GLN A 211 -27.65 10.02 -5.66
CA GLN A 211 -26.33 9.50 -5.35
C GLN A 211 -25.59 9.21 -6.67
N PRO A 212 -24.70 10.12 -7.13
CA PRO A 212 -23.83 9.88 -8.27
C PRO A 212 -22.78 8.82 -7.91
N VAL A 213 -22.90 7.62 -8.46
CA VAL A 213 -22.07 6.47 -8.13
C VAL A 213 -21.37 5.97 -9.40
N PRO A 214 -20.02 5.99 -9.45
CA PRO A 214 -19.08 6.64 -8.53
C PRO A 214 -19.02 8.17 -8.75
N HIS A 215 -18.80 8.97 -7.69
CA HIS A 215 -18.67 10.43 -7.80
C HIS A 215 -17.51 10.89 -8.71
N ASP A 216 -16.36 10.21 -8.69
CA ASP A 216 -15.15 10.62 -9.42
C ASP A 216 -14.96 9.86 -10.76
N SER A 217 -16.03 9.23 -11.29
CA SER A 217 -15.95 8.38 -12.50
C SER A 217 -14.80 7.36 -12.43
N ILE A 218 -14.67 6.71 -11.26
CA ILE A 218 -13.58 5.77 -10.95
C ILE A 218 -13.62 4.54 -11.86
N LEU A 219 -14.81 4.17 -12.34
CA LEU A 219 -14.97 3.07 -13.27
C LEU A 219 -14.23 3.40 -14.60
N PRO A 220 -13.43 2.45 -15.10
CA PRO A 220 -12.64 2.66 -16.30
C PRO A 220 -13.51 2.68 -17.57
N SER A 221 -12.95 3.11 -18.70
CA SER A 221 -13.72 3.22 -19.96
C SER A 221 -14.14 1.90 -20.57
N ASP A 222 -13.42 0.83 -20.26
CA ASP A 222 -13.66 -0.53 -20.71
C ASP A 222 -14.41 -1.36 -19.66
N VAL A 223 -15.03 -0.69 -18.68
CA VAL A 223 -15.81 -1.35 -17.63
C VAL A 223 -16.91 -2.20 -18.25
N ASN A 224 -17.02 -3.43 -17.78
CA ASN A 224 -18.14 -4.32 -18.06
C ASN A 224 -18.77 -4.72 -16.73
N ILE A 225 -19.89 -4.09 -16.38
CA ILE A 225 -20.61 -4.30 -15.12
C ILE A 225 -21.32 -5.66 -15.17
N THR A 226 -21.07 -6.48 -14.16
CA THR A 226 -21.58 -7.86 -14.08
C THR A 226 -22.63 -8.03 -13.00
N GLU A 227 -22.59 -7.22 -11.94
CA GLU A 227 -23.57 -7.25 -10.85
C GLU A 227 -23.71 -5.87 -10.20
N VAL A 228 -24.93 -5.55 -9.77
CA VAL A 228 -25.21 -4.41 -8.90
C VAL A 228 -25.96 -4.86 -7.65
N ARG A 229 -25.54 -4.37 -6.49
CA ARG A 229 -26.16 -4.60 -5.19
C ARG A 229 -26.54 -3.26 -4.57
N TRP A 230 -27.77 -3.12 -4.10
CA TRP A 230 -28.24 -1.88 -3.48
C TRP A 230 -29.03 -2.16 -2.21
N LEU A 231 -28.61 -1.56 -1.11
CA LEU A 231 -29.33 -1.56 0.17
C LEU A 231 -29.87 -0.15 0.46
N PRO A 232 -31.16 0.12 0.25
CA PRO A 232 -31.75 1.42 0.57
C PRO A 232 -32.55 1.35 1.88
N LEU A 233 -31.89 1.33 3.06
CA LEU A 233 -32.63 1.22 4.33
C LEU A 233 -33.18 2.56 4.82
N PRO A 234 -34.50 2.65 5.05
CA PRO A 234 -35.09 3.81 5.70
C PRO A 234 -34.64 3.93 7.15
N LYS A 235 -34.64 5.17 7.65
CA LYS A 235 -34.43 5.45 9.08
C LYS A 235 -35.42 4.70 9.97
N TRP A 236 -36.67 4.71 9.53
CA TRP A 236 -37.79 4.07 10.22
C TRP A 236 -38.37 3.03 9.28
N ALA A 237 -38.41 1.77 9.70
CA ALA A 237 -39.08 0.73 8.91
C ALA A 237 -40.60 0.81 9.13
N GLU A 238 -41.00 0.82 10.40
CA GLU A 238 -42.37 1.02 10.84
C GLU A 238 -42.42 1.96 12.04
N VAL A 239 -43.55 2.63 12.19
CA VAL A 239 -43.84 3.56 13.27
C VAL A 239 -45.25 3.27 13.79
N THR A 240 -45.39 3.01 15.09
CA THR A 240 -46.72 2.83 15.71
C THR A 240 -47.10 4.07 16.51
N TYR A 241 -48.22 4.69 16.15
CA TYR A 241 -48.78 5.86 16.83
C TYR A 241 -50.28 5.65 17.11
N HIS A 242 -50.71 5.82 18.37
CA HIS A 242 -52.07 5.55 18.86
C HIS A 242 -52.73 4.33 18.19
N TYR A 243 -52.08 3.16 18.31
CA TYR A 243 -52.57 1.86 17.82
C TYR A 243 -52.60 1.67 16.30
N THR A 244 -52.11 2.63 15.52
CA THR A 244 -51.96 2.49 14.06
C THR A 244 -50.48 2.39 13.69
N THR A 245 -50.13 1.37 12.91
CA THR A 245 -48.78 1.18 12.37
C THR A 245 -48.69 1.78 10.98
N TYR A 246 -47.71 2.65 10.79
CA TYR A 246 -47.39 3.30 9.53
C TYR A 246 -46.04 2.80 9.03
N TYR A 247 -45.95 2.48 7.75
CA TYR A 247 -44.72 2.06 7.10
C TYR A 247 -44.09 3.21 6.33
N THR A 248 -42.77 3.23 6.26
CA THR A 248 -42.07 4.17 5.39
C THR A 248 -42.33 3.83 3.94
N LYS A 249 -42.68 4.84 3.15
CA LYS A 249 -42.91 4.69 1.71
C LYS A 249 -41.72 5.16 0.91
N MET A 250 -41.28 4.35 -0.04
CA MET A 250 -40.12 4.64 -0.88
C MET A 250 -40.39 4.42 -2.37
N GLN A 251 -39.68 5.19 -3.19
CA GLN A 251 -39.49 4.97 -4.61
C GLN A 251 -38.00 4.98 -4.93
N LEU A 252 -37.61 4.09 -5.84
CA LEU A 252 -36.24 3.92 -6.27
C LEU A 252 -36.14 4.17 -7.77
N TYR A 253 -35.10 4.91 -8.17
CA TYR A 253 -34.78 5.17 -9.56
C TYR A 253 -33.28 5.00 -9.80
N ILE A 254 -32.91 4.60 -11.02
CA ILE A 254 -31.53 4.65 -11.52
C ILE A 254 -31.57 5.43 -12.83
N ASP A 255 -30.77 6.49 -12.94
CA ASP A 255 -30.71 7.39 -14.10
C ASP A 255 -32.08 7.96 -14.53
N GLY A 256 -32.97 8.16 -13.54
CA GLY A 256 -34.32 8.67 -13.74
C GLY A 256 -35.36 7.61 -14.10
N GLU A 257 -34.97 6.35 -14.23
CA GLU A 257 -35.86 5.23 -14.55
C GLU A 257 -36.23 4.44 -13.30
N GLY A 258 -37.51 4.10 -13.17
CA GLY A 258 -38.02 3.41 -11.98
C GLY A 258 -37.48 1.99 -11.84
N VAL A 259 -37.07 1.62 -10.62
CA VAL A 259 -36.54 0.29 -10.32
C VAL A 259 -37.66 -0.69 -9.96
N THR A 260 -37.65 -1.84 -10.62
CA THR A 260 -38.36 -3.06 -10.23
C THR A 260 -37.31 -4.03 -9.73
N CYS A 261 -37.30 -4.35 -8.44
CA CYS A 261 -36.43 -5.38 -7.85
C CYS A 261 -36.87 -5.67 -6.41
N GLY A 262 -36.85 -6.94 -5.99
CA GLY A 262 -37.35 -7.32 -4.65
C GLY A 262 -38.79 -6.85 -4.43
N GLN A 263 -39.04 -6.16 -3.31
CA GLN A 263 -40.34 -5.55 -3.01
C GLN A 263 -40.67 -4.32 -3.88
N PHE A 264 -39.66 -3.71 -4.52
CA PHE A 264 -39.84 -2.48 -5.27
C PHE A 264 -40.42 -2.72 -6.67
N LYS A 265 -41.27 -1.78 -7.11
CA LYS A 265 -41.91 -1.78 -8.44
C LYS A 265 -41.73 -0.41 -9.09
N ALA A 266 -41.35 -0.41 -10.37
CA ALA A 266 -41.04 0.81 -11.11
C ALA A 266 -42.18 1.84 -11.02
N ASN A 267 -41.82 3.08 -10.70
CA ASN A 267 -42.73 4.23 -10.60
C ASN A 267 -43.85 4.09 -9.55
N GLN A 268 -43.76 3.14 -8.61
CA GLN A 268 -44.75 2.93 -7.56
C GLN A 268 -44.17 3.23 -6.18
N TRP A 269 -44.97 3.88 -5.33
CA TRP A 269 -44.64 4.03 -3.92
C TRP A 269 -44.88 2.72 -3.18
N ILE A 270 -43.85 2.23 -2.49
CA ILE A 270 -43.87 0.94 -1.82
C ILE A 270 -43.73 1.15 -0.31
N ASP A 271 -44.63 0.55 0.45
CA ASP A 271 -44.47 0.41 1.90
C ASP A 271 -43.31 -0.56 2.16
N VAL A 272 -42.21 -0.07 2.72
CA VAL A 272 -41.02 -0.87 2.98
C VAL A 272 -41.27 -1.74 4.20
N LYS A 273 -41.53 -3.03 3.96
CA LYS A 273 -41.87 -4.02 5.00
C LYS A 273 -40.75 -5.01 5.27
N LYS A 274 -39.75 -5.03 4.39
CA LYS A 274 -38.64 -5.97 4.44
C LYS A 274 -37.33 -5.22 4.33
N TRP A 275 -36.32 -5.65 5.09
CA TRP A 275 -34.95 -5.20 4.89
C TRP A 275 -34.24 -6.17 3.95
N GLU A 276 -33.84 -5.70 2.78
CA GLU A 276 -33.20 -6.54 1.78
C GLU A 276 -32.15 -5.78 0.99
N ILE A 277 -31.09 -6.51 0.61
CA ILE A 277 -30.17 -6.07 -0.42
C ILE A 277 -30.80 -6.47 -1.75
N LEU A 278 -31.07 -5.49 -2.59
CA LEU A 278 -31.46 -5.72 -3.98
C LEU A 278 -30.22 -6.18 -4.74
N VAL A 279 -30.31 -7.29 -5.47
CA VAL A 279 -29.19 -7.86 -6.23
C VAL A 279 -29.66 -8.12 -7.65
N ASP A 280 -28.87 -7.64 -8.62
CA ASP A 280 -29.10 -7.90 -10.04
C ASP A 280 -27.80 -8.30 -10.73
N ASN A 281 -27.76 -9.52 -11.27
CA ASN A 281 -26.64 -10.09 -12.00
C ASN A 281 -27.06 -10.79 -13.29
N ASP A 282 -28.32 -10.62 -13.73
CA ASP A 282 -28.82 -11.18 -14.99
C ASP A 282 -29.62 -10.13 -15.77
N PRO A 283 -29.00 -9.46 -16.75
CA PRO A 283 -29.68 -8.42 -17.52
C PRO A 283 -30.80 -8.99 -18.42
N ASN A 284 -30.92 -10.32 -18.55
CA ASN A 284 -31.96 -10.96 -19.36
C ASN A 284 -33.27 -11.20 -18.60
N ASN A 285 -33.33 -10.85 -17.30
CA ASN A 285 -34.53 -11.02 -16.47
C ASN A 285 -35.05 -9.70 -15.84
N PRO A 286 -35.27 -8.64 -16.66
CA PRO A 286 -35.65 -7.31 -16.16
C PRO A 286 -37.04 -7.27 -15.51
N GLU A 287 -37.89 -8.27 -15.75
CA GLU A 287 -39.22 -8.33 -15.12
C GLU A 287 -39.15 -8.59 -13.60
N THR A 288 -38.09 -9.24 -13.14
CA THR A 288 -37.89 -9.56 -11.71
C THR A 288 -36.98 -8.57 -11.01
N CYS A 289 -35.88 -8.18 -11.67
CA CYS A 289 -34.97 -7.13 -11.24
C CYS A 289 -34.41 -6.42 -12.49
N ASN A 290 -34.55 -5.10 -12.61
CA ASN A 290 -34.12 -4.34 -13.80
C ASN A 290 -32.94 -3.40 -13.55
N MET A 291 -32.23 -3.51 -12.43
CA MET A 291 -31.16 -2.57 -12.10
C MET A 291 -30.01 -2.67 -13.09
N LEU A 292 -29.54 -3.88 -13.42
CA LEU A 292 -28.41 -4.10 -14.32
C LEU A 292 -28.75 -3.72 -15.76
N GLU A 293 -29.97 -4.03 -16.22
CA GLU A 293 -30.48 -3.57 -17.53
C GLU A 293 -30.48 -2.04 -17.63
N ILE A 294 -30.91 -1.35 -16.56
CA ILE A 294 -30.87 0.11 -16.54
C ILE A 294 -29.44 0.62 -16.67
N LEU A 295 -28.46 0.06 -15.95
CA LEU A 295 -27.07 0.51 -16.06
C LEU A 295 -26.51 0.27 -17.47
N LEU A 296 -26.71 -0.93 -18.03
CA LEU A 296 -26.06 -1.37 -19.27
C LEU A 296 -26.59 -0.69 -20.55
N LYS A 297 -27.80 -0.13 -20.55
CA LYS A 297 -28.34 0.56 -21.73
C LYS A 297 -27.79 1.98 -21.94
N HIS A 298 -27.21 2.59 -20.91
CA HIS A 298 -26.63 3.92 -21.01
C HIS A 298 -25.24 3.86 -21.66
N SER A 299 -24.93 4.82 -22.53
CA SER A 299 -23.65 4.84 -23.25
C SER A 299 -22.44 5.15 -22.35
N ASN A 300 -22.68 5.73 -21.17
CA ASN A 300 -21.63 6.05 -20.19
C ASN A 300 -21.80 5.18 -18.95
N LEU A 301 -21.05 4.08 -18.89
CA LEU A 301 -21.05 3.16 -17.75
C LEU A 301 -20.18 3.64 -16.58
N LYS A 302 -19.54 4.81 -16.70
CA LYS A 302 -18.57 5.27 -15.70
C LYS A 302 -19.19 5.84 -14.44
N GLN A 303 -20.45 6.26 -14.52
CA GLN A 303 -21.19 6.89 -13.44
C GLN A 303 -22.68 6.81 -13.72
N HIS A 304 -23.44 6.46 -12.70
CA HIS A 304 -24.90 6.39 -12.71
C HIS A 304 -25.47 7.12 -11.50
N VAL A 305 -26.72 7.57 -11.57
CA VAL A 305 -27.39 8.28 -10.47
C VAL A 305 -28.45 7.37 -9.87
N PHE A 306 -28.19 6.92 -8.64
CA PHE A 306 -29.17 6.20 -7.83
C PHE A 306 -30.00 7.21 -7.06
N GLU A 307 -31.31 7.18 -7.21
CA GLU A 307 -32.23 8.13 -6.58
C GLU A 307 -33.21 7.41 -5.64
N ILE A 308 -33.27 7.91 -4.41
CA ILE A 308 -34.22 7.49 -3.39
C ILE A 308 -35.17 8.64 -3.12
N ARG A 309 -36.48 8.38 -3.21
CA ARG A 309 -37.52 9.24 -2.66
C ARG A 309 -38.14 8.55 -1.47
N VAL A 310 -38.17 9.22 -0.32
CA VAL A 310 -38.62 8.63 0.94
C VAL A 310 -39.57 9.57 1.68
N TYR A 311 -40.76 9.08 2.03
CA TYR A 311 -41.74 9.80 2.84
C TYR A 311 -41.46 9.65 4.34
N ASN A 312 -41.99 10.58 5.13
CA ASN A 312 -42.16 10.35 6.56
C ASN A 312 -43.31 9.36 6.81
N PRO A 313 -43.09 8.22 7.48
CA PRO A 313 -44.14 7.25 7.79
C PRO A 313 -45.30 7.84 8.60
N ALA A 314 -45.03 8.77 9.53
CA ALA A 314 -46.06 9.28 10.46
C ALA A 314 -46.68 10.63 10.05
N GLY A 315 -46.16 11.30 9.02
CA GLY A 315 -46.65 12.61 8.55
C GLY A 315 -46.94 13.62 9.67
N GLU A 316 -48.10 14.29 9.59
CA GLU A 316 -48.56 15.30 10.59
C GLU A 316 -48.83 14.72 11.98
N TYR A 317 -49.07 13.40 12.07
CA TYR A 317 -49.57 12.76 13.28
C TYR A 317 -48.52 12.69 14.38
N ASN A 318 -47.24 12.57 14.02
CA ASN A 318 -46.17 12.67 14.99
C ASN A 318 -44.91 13.28 14.36
N PRO A 319 -44.64 14.58 14.64
CA PRO A 319 -43.50 15.29 14.07
C PRO A 319 -42.14 14.87 14.63
N MET A 320 -42.11 13.91 15.57
CA MET A 320 -40.88 13.30 16.06
C MET A 320 -40.27 12.34 15.03
N TYR A 321 -41.08 11.82 14.10
CA TYR A 321 -40.57 10.98 13.00
C TYR A 321 -40.20 11.83 11.80
N THR A 322 -39.22 11.35 11.05
CA THR A 322 -38.55 12.09 9.99
C THR A 322 -38.40 11.23 8.75
N ALA A 323 -38.41 11.87 7.58
CA ALA A 323 -38.03 11.19 6.34
C ALA A 323 -36.50 11.05 6.33
N GLY A 324 -36.00 9.87 6.02
CA GLY A 324 -34.56 9.64 6.08
C GLY A 324 -34.09 8.25 5.72
N ILE A 325 -32.79 8.15 5.50
CA ILE A 325 -32.03 6.93 5.19
C ILE A 325 -30.85 6.91 6.18
N VAL A 326 -30.55 5.76 6.78
CA VAL A 326 -29.50 5.67 7.82
C VAL A 326 -28.33 4.77 7.43
N ASN A 327 -28.63 3.67 6.74
CA ASN A 327 -27.66 2.69 6.32
C ASN A 327 -27.94 2.35 4.86
N ASN A 328 -27.12 2.86 3.95
CA ASN A 328 -27.23 2.50 2.55
C ASN A 328 -25.87 2.25 1.92
N PHE A 329 -25.83 1.31 0.99
CA PHE A 329 -24.67 1.09 0.15
C PHE A 329 -25.10 0.68 -1.25
N ILE A 330 -24.24 0.97 -2.21
CA ILE A 330 -24.35 0.50 -3.60
C ILE A 330 -23.02 -0.17 -3.93
N SER A 331 -23.03 -1.44 -4.31
CA SER A 331 -21.86 -2.16 -4.79
C SER A 331 -22.03 -2.50 -6.26
N ILE A 332 -20.98 -2.27 -7.05
CA ILE A 332 -20.91 -2.57 -8.47
C ILE A 332 -19.73 -3.53 -8.67
N SER A 333 -20.02 -4.75 -9.09
CA SER A 333 -19.02 -5.73 -9.52
C SER A 333 -18.82 -5.59 -11.03
N TYR A 334 -17.58 -5.60 -11.48
CA TYR A 334 -17.25 -5.39 -12.88
C TYR A 334 -15.94 -6.04 -13.28
N THR A 335 -15.78 -6.20 -14.59
CA THR A 335 -14.53 -6.61 -15.23
C THR A 335 -13.89 -5.45 -15.97
N THR A 336 -12.55 -5.43 -16.02
CA THR A 336 -11.77 -4.41 -16.75
C THR A 336 -10.36 -4.91 -17.08
N SER A 337 -9.76 -4.37 -18.14
CA SER A 337 -8.35 -4.51 -18.53
C SER A 337 -7.45 -3.40 -17.95
N SER A 338 -7.99 -2.52 -17.10
CA SER A 338 -7.21 -1.49 -16.42
C SER A 338 -6.40 -2.09 -15.26
N PHE A 339 -5.09 -1.84 -15.23
CA PHE A 339 -4.21 -2.29 -14.13
C PHE A 339 -4.77 -1.79 -12.81
N THR A 340 -4.93 -0.46 -12.69
CA THR A 340 -5.44 0.13 -11.48
C THR A 340 -6.66 1.03 -11.66
N THR A 341 -7.65 0.78 -10.82
CA THR A 341 -8.87 1.54 -10.59
C THR A 341 -8.85 2.18 -9.20
N PHE A 342 -7.99 1.68 -8.32
CA PHE A 342 -7.84 2.14 -6.95
C PHE A 342 -7.23 3.54 -6.86
N ARG A 343 -7.79 4.34 -5.95
CA ARG A 343 -7.24 5.64 -5.55
C ARG A 343 -7.33 5.79 -4.04
N TYR A 344 -6.30 6.39 -3.46
CA TYR A 344 -6.37 6.88 -2.09
C TYR A 344 -7.40 8.02 -2.03
N GLN A 345 -8.57 7.74 -1.45
CA GLN A 345 -9.67 8.68 -1.42
C GLN A 345 -9.33 9.88 -0.53
N LYS A 346 -9.19 11.05 -1.14
CA LYS A 346 -8.91 12.31 -0.44
C LYS A 346 -10.11 13.26 -0.40
N ARG A 347 -11.15 12.99 -1.19
CA ARG A 347 -12.35 13.81 -1.25
C ARG A 347 -13.58 12.94 -1.14
N PHE A 348 -14.51 13.27 -0.25
CA PHE A 348 -15.74 12.55 -0.03
C PHE A 348 -16.89 13.52 -0.27
N TYR A 349 -17.62 13.33 -1.37
CA TYR A 349 -18.73 14.22 -1.73
C TYR A 349 -19.96 13.95 -0.86
N PHE A 350 -20.83 14.93 -0.76
CA PHE A 350 -22.18 14.72 -0.25
C PHE A 350 -23.12 14.33 -1.40
N ASP A 351 -24.20 13.60 -1.15
CA ASP A 351 -25.21 13.35 -2.19
C ASP A 351 -26.03 14.61 -2.47
N ASN A 352 -26.72 14.65 -3.60
CA ASN A 352 -27.68 15.72 -3.88
C ASN A 352 -28.95 15.47 -3.08
N VAL A 353 -29.33 16.42 -2.22
CA VAL A 353 -30.49 16.27 -1.33
C VAL A 353 -31.45 17.42 -1.52
N THR A 354 -32.73 17.11 -1.76
CA THR A 354 -33.80 18.11 -1.82
C THR A 354 -34.75 17.92 -0.64
N SER A 355 -34.91 18.97 0.18
CA SER A 355 -35.79 18.98 1.34
C SER A 355 -36.71 20.20 1.32
N TYR A 356 -37.97 19.99 1.69
CA TYR A 356 -38.97 21.06 1.86
C TYR A 356 -38.97 21.62 3.29
N HIS A 357 -38.18 21.04 4.19
CA HIS A 357 -38.18 21.36 5.62
C HIS A 357 -36.78 21.38 6.22
N LEU A 358 -36.64 22.15 7.29
CA LEU A 358 -35.46 22.21 8.15
C LEU A 358 -35.82 21.82 9.59
N PRO A 359 -34.85 21.34 10.39
CA PRO A 359 -33.43 21.12 10.04
C PRO A 359 -33.21 19.96 9.05
N LEU A 360 -32.17 20.06 8.21
CA LEU A 360 -31.68 18.95 7.39
C LEU A 360 -30.40 18.40 8.03
N TYR A 361 -30.40 17.12 8.38
CA TYR A 361 -29.26 16.42 8.94
C TYR A 361 -28.60 15.54 7.88
N LEU A 362 -27.28 15.64 7.81
CA LEU A 362 -26.43 14.92 6.87
C LEU A 362 -25.30 14.29 7.66
N GLY A 363 -25.17 12.97 7.65
CA GLY A 363 -24.13 12.26 8.39
C GLY A 363 -23.31 11.35 7.48
N ARG A 364 -21.99 11.44 7.47
CA ARG A 364 -21.12 10.59 6.64
C ARG A 364 -19.98 10.02 7.47
N ALA A 365 -19.84 8.70 7.45
CA ALA A 365 -18.63 8.05 7.92
C ALA A 365 -17.56 8.12 6.83
N ILE A 366 -16.34 8.53 7.16
CA ILE A 366 -15.22 8.57 6.21
C ILE A 366 -14.08 7.69 6.72
N PHE A 367 -13.47 6.89 5.85
CA PHE A 367 -12.32 6.10 6.23
C PHE A 367 -11.04 6.91 6.12
N ILE A 368 -10.25 6.96 7.19
CA ILE A 368 -8.93 7.61 7.17
C ILE A 368 -7.87 6.54 7.46
N PRO A 369 -7.28 5.89 6.43
CA PRO A 369 -6.40 4.73 6.61
C PRO A 369 -5.01 5.09 7.19
N GLY A 370 -4.64 6.37 7.21
CA GLY A 370 -3.33 6.85 7.62
C GLY A 370 -3.39 7.96 8.65
N ASN A 371 -2.25 8.61 8.87
CA ASN A 371 -2.16 9.75 9.79
C ASN A 371 -2.73 10.99 9.14
N LEU A 372 -3.86 11.50 9.64
CA LEU A 372 -4.54 12.70 9.17
C LEU A 372 -3.66 13.94 9.38
N THR A 373 -3.52 14.73 8.33
CA THR A 373 -2.71 15.97 8.33
C THR A 373 -3.51 17.19 7.90
N TYR A 374 -4.61 16.98 7.18
CA TYR A 374 -5.48 18.05 6.70
C TYR A 374 -6.93 17.58 6.68
N MET A 375 -7.86 18.46 7.05
CA MET A 375 -9.29 18.30 6.77
C MET A 375 -9.94 19.63 6.40
N LYS A 376 -10.86 19.61 5.43
CA LYS A 376 -11.75 20.72 5.07
C LYS A 376 -13.14 20.16 4.80
N VAL A 377 -14.18 20.86 5.23
CA VAL A 377 -15.56 20.57 4.86
C VAL A 377 -16.14 21.77 4.12
N GLN A 378 -16.76 21.53 2.97
CA GLN A 378 -17.46 22.53 2.19
C GLN A 378 -18.86 22.03 1.83
N LEU A 379 -19.85 22.91 1.96
CA LEU A 379 -21.23 22.63 1.56
C LEU A 379 -21.74 23.76 0.69
N THR A 380 -22.49 23.39 -0.35
CA THR A 380 -23.12 24.31 -1.28
C THR A 380 -24.61 24.03 -1.28
N PHE A 381 -25.39 25.04 -0.92
CA PHE A 381 -26.84 24.98 -0.89
C PHE A 381 -27.45 25.95 -1.90
N LYS A 382 -28.50 25.51 -2.58
CA LYS A 382 -29.42 26.38 -3.33
C LYS A 382 -30.67 26.62 -2.49
N ASN A 383 -31.20 27.83 -2.55
CA ASN A 383 -32.38 28.27 -1.77
C ASN A 383 -32.16 28.18 -0.24
N PHE A 384 -30.93 28.41 0.22
CA PHE A 384 -30.63 28.42 1.65
C PHE A 384 -31.28 29.64 2.33
N PRO A 385 -32.10 29.47 3.38
CA PRO A 385 -32.79 30.60 4.00
C PRO A 385 -31.83 31.63 4.62
N SER A 386 -32.13 32.92 4.42
CA SER A 386 -31.32 34.01 4.97
C SER A 386 -31.28 33.97 6.51
N GLY A 387 -30.09 34.17 7.09
CA GLY A 387 -29.88 34.20 8.54
C GLY A 387 -29.75 32.82 9.19
N VAL A 388 -29.93 31.74 8.43
CA VAL A 388 -29.65 30.38 8.87
C VAL A 388 -28.17 30.06 8.63
N LYS A 389 -27.58 29.18 9.45
CA LYS A 389 -26.20 28.68 9.23
C LYS A 389 -26.12 27.18 9.50
N PRO A 390 -25.34 26.42 8.73
CA PRO A 390 -25.08 25.03 9.04
C PRO A 390 -24.05 24.90 10.17
N VAL A 391 -24.15 23.82 10.94
CA VAL A 391 -23.27 23.46 12.05
C VAL A 391 -22.58 22.13 11.74
N LEU A 392 -21.29 22.03 12.04
CA LEU A 392 -20.48 20.82 11.84
C LEU A 392 -20.11 20.16 13.17
N TYR A 393 -20.25 18.84 13.21
CA TYR A 393 -19.70 17.95 14.22
C TYR A 393 -18.80 16.91 13.55
N VAL A 394 -17.67 16.59 14.18
CA VAL A 394 -16.72 15.56 13.72
C VAL A 394 -16.51 14.61 14.87
N ASP A 395 -16.94 13.36 14.71
CA ASP A 395 -16.83 12.30 15.71
C ASP A 395 -17.34 12.72 17.10
N GLY A 396 -18.49 13.41 17.11
CA GLY A 396 -19.12 13.97 18.32
C GLY A 396 -18.56 15.32 18.78
N TYR A 397 -17.39 15.76 18.29
CA TYR A 397 -16.84 17.07 18.61
C TYR A 397 -17.56 18.18 17.86
N TYR A 398 -18.07 19.18 18.59
CA TYR A 398 -18.60 20.41 17.99
C TYR A 398 -17.45 21.23 17.38
N ILE A 399 -17.51 21.48 16.07
CA ILE A 399 -16.49 22.28 15.37
C ILE A 399 -16.88 23.74 15.28
N GLY A 400 -18.16 24.04 15.01
CA GLY A 400 -18.65 25.40 14.85
C GLY A 400 -19.65 25.58 13.72
N THR A 401 -20.12 26.82 13.57
CA THR A 401 -20.96 27.26 12.44
C THR A 401 -20.10 27.52 11.20
N GLY A 402 -20.61 27.15 10.03
CA GLY A 402 -19.89 27.34 8.76
C GLY A 402 -19.63 28.81 8.44
N ARG A 403 -18.42 29.11 7.93
CA ARG A 403 -18.10 30.43 7.36
C ARG A 403 -18.63 30.49 5.94
N GLU A 404 -19.57 31.39 5.70
CA GLU A 404 -20.08 31.64 4.35
C GLU A 404 -19.03 32.40 3.53
N ILE A 405 -18.60 31.82 2.40
CA ILE A 405 -17.59 32.41 1.51
C ILE A 405 -18.20 33.01 0.23
N SER A 406 -19.41 32.56 -0.11
CA SER A 406 -20.27 33.07 -1.16
C SER A 406 -21.70 32.64 -0.85
N PRO A 407 -22.75 33.28 -1.40
CA PRO A 407 -24.14 32.97 -1.05
C PRO A 407 -24.44 31.47 -1.11
N GLY A 408 -24.82 30.88 0.03
CA GLY A 408 -25.16 29.46 0.14
C GLY A 408 -23.97 28.49 0.19
N VAL A 409 -22.72 28.98 0.15
CA VAL A 409 -21.50 28.16 0.23
C VAL A 409 -20.80 28.37 1.58
N PHE A 410 -20.75 27.30 2.37
CA PHE A 410 -20.20 27.31 3.72
C PHE A 410 -18.97 26.42 3.82
N VAL A 411 -17.95 26.89 4.54
CA VAL A 411 -16.68 26.18 4.70
C VAL A 411 -16.25 26.12 6.17
N TRP A 412 -15.70 24.97 6.55
CA TRP A 412 -14.85 24.76 7.71
C TRP A 412 -13.47 24.37 7.19
N ASP A 413 -12.49 25.26 7.41
CA ASP A 413 -11.11 25.01 6.98
C ASP A 413 -10.33 24.21 8.02
N ASN A 414 -9.13 23.76 7.62
CA ASN A 414 -8.25 22.95 8.44
C ASN A 414 -7.96 23.57 9.80
N ALA A 415 -7.67 24.88 9.86
CA ALA A 415 -7.39 25.56 11.11
C ALA A 415 -8.57 25.53 12.08
N THR A 416 -9.80 25.68 11.56
CA THR A 416 -11.02 25.60 12.37
C THR A 416 -11.24 24.18 12.90
N ILE A 417 -11.06 23.15 12.06
CA ILE A 417 -11.30 21.76 12.45
C ILE A 417 -10.21 21.27 13.41
N SER A 418 -8.92 21.48 13.10
CA SER A 418 -7.80 21.01 13.93
C SER A 418 -7.73 21.69 15.29
N ALA A 419 -8.34 22.87 15.45
CA ALA A 419 -8.45 23.55 16.74
C ALA A 419 -9.46 22.87 17.68
N ASN A 420 -10.42 22.12 17.14
CA ASN A 420 -11.55 21.54 17.90
C ASN A 420 -11.59 20.00 17.87
N ALA A 421 -10.92 19.35 16.92
CA ALA A 421 -10.84 17.90 16.81
C ALA A 421 -9.40 17.39 16.78
N ASN A 422 -9.14 16.29 17.51
CA ASN A 422 -7.82 15.67 17.58
C ASN A 422 -7.57 14.75 16.37
N TYR A 423 -6.74 15.20 15.43
CA TYR A 423 -6.41 14.41 14.22
C TYR A 423 -5.77 13.06 14.53
N SER A 424 -5.04 12.93 15.64
CA SER A 424 -4.48 11.63 16.03
C SER A 424 -5.56 10.62 16.40
N ALA A 425 -6.71 11.06 16.92
CA ALA A 425 -7.84 10.22 17.27
C ALA A 425 -8.70 9.86 16.04
N LEU A 426 -8.74 10.76 15.05
CA LEU A 426 -9.44 10.52 13.77
C LEU A 426 -8.60 9.71 12.76
N SER A 427 -7.30 9.57 13.00
CA SER A 427 -6.38 8.82 12.13
C SER A 427 -6.56 7.33 12.31
N GLN A 428 -6.48 6.57 11.21
CA GLN A 428 -6.55 5.10 11.21
C GLN A 428 -7.93 4.57 11.66
N THR A 429 -8.97 5.40 11.59
CA THR A 429 -10.34 5.09 12.03
C THR A 429 -11.41 5.52 10.99
N TYR A 430 -12.69 5.37 11.36
CA TYR A 430 -13.86 5.81 10.59
C TYR A 430 -14.61 6.94 11.32
N PRO A 431 -14.09 8.17 11.36
CA PRO A 431 -14.80 9.26 12.02
C PRO A 431 -16.14 9.56 11.36
N TYR A 432 -17.13 9.86 12.19
CA TYR A 432 -18.48 10.19 11.75
C TYR A 432 -18.69 11.70 11.68
N ILE A 433 -18.96 12.22 10.48
CA ILE A 433 -19.10 13.66 10.21
C ILE A 433 -20.58 14.00 10.12
N ILE A 434 -21.08 14.90 10.97
CA ILE A 434 -22.48 15.32 10.98
C ILE A 434 -22.57 16.81 10.67
N VAL A 435 -23.45 17.15 9.74
CA VAL A 435 -23.85 18.52 9.47
C VAL A 435 -25.34 18.66 9.77
N THR A 436 -25.68 19.70 10.52
CA THR A 436 -27.06 20.16 10.68
C THR A 436 -27.25 21.48 9.97
N ALA A 437 -28.09 21.50 8.94
CA ALA A 437 -28.47 22.71 8.22
C ALA A 437 -29.71 23.32 8.89
N GLY A 438 -29.49 24.40 9.65
CA GLY A 438 -30.53 25.29 10.14
C GLY A 438 -31.39 24.83 11.30
N SER A 439 -32.52 25.51 11.47
CA SER A 439 -33.47 25.32 12.57
C SER A 439 -34.91 25.24 12.02
N SER A 440 -35.84 24.77 12.85
CA SER A 440 -37.20 24.33 12.47
C SER A 440 -37.97 25.31 11.56
N LEU A 441 -37.83 25.15 10.25
CA LEU A 441 -38.55 25.89 9.20
C LEU A 441 -39.33 24.90 8.34
N ARG A 442 -40.54 25.28 7.95
CA ARG A 442 -41.47 24.43 7.21
C ARG A 442 -41.80 25.03 5.86
N ASN A 443 -42.27 24.18 4.93
CA ASN A 443 -42.81 24.56 3.63
C ASN A 443 -41.91 25.52 2.86
N LEU A 444 -40.63 25.15 2.72
CA LEU A 444 -39.69 25.92 1.92
C LEU A 444 -40.12 25.91 0.46
N ASP A 445 -40.37 27.11 -0.09
CA ASP A 445 -40.67 27.33 -1.50
C ASP A 445 -39.82 28.51 -2.02
N PRO A 446 -38.84 28.26 -2.92
CA PRO A 446 -38.45 26.96 -3.45
C PRO A 446 -37.77 26.04 -2.38
N PRO A 447 -37.76 24.71 -2.57
CA PRO A 447 -37.16 23.78 -1.61
C PRO A 447 -35.66 23.98 -1.48
N LEU A 448 -35.13 23.65 -0.31
CA LEU A 448 -33.70 23.60 -0.05
C LEU A 448 -33.07 22.47 -0.88
N GLN A 449 -31.97 22.76 -1.56
CA GLN A 449 -31.19 21.76 -2.28
C GLN A 449 -29.73 21.81 -1.84
N LEU A 450 -29.21 20.67 -1.39
CA LEU A 450 -27.77 20.46 -1.28
C LEU A 450 -27.22 20.06 -2.64
N ASP A 451 -26.25 20.81 -3.14
CA ASP A 451 -25.51 20.51 -4.36
C ASP A 451 -24.34 19.57 -4.00
N GLY A 452 -24.52 18.28 -4.27
CA GLY A 452 -23.56 17.24 -3.92
C GLY A 452 -22.25 17.32 -4.69
N GLU A 453 -22.27 17.84 -5.92
CA GLU A 453 -21.05 18.01 -6.74
C GLU A 453 -20.10 19.05 -6.13
N ASN A 454 -20.68 20.08 -5.48
CA ASN A 454 -19.94 21.18 -4.88
C ASN A 454 -19.88 21.11 -3.33
N SER A 455 -20.32 20.00 -2.75
CA SER A 455 -20.31 19.74 -1.31
C SER A 455 -19.44 18.53 -1.02
N TYR A 456 -18.39 18.70 -0.22
CA TYR A 456 -17.41 17.65 0.01
C TYR A 456 -16.64 17.82 1.32
N ILE A 457 -16.09 16.70 1.79
CA ILE A 457 -15.06 16.61 2.82
C ILE A 457 -13.75 16.31 2.10
N GLU A 458 -12.73 17.13 2.29
CA GLU A 458 -11.40 16.95 1.73
C GLU A 458 -10.41 16.66 2.85
N ILE A 459 -9.58 15.64 2.68
CA ILE A 459 -8.58 15.22 3.66
C ILE A 459 -7.24 14.95 2.99
N ASP A 460 -6.15 15.18 3.72
CA ASP A 460 -4.84 14.61 3.41
C ASP A 460 -4.35 13.78 4.59
N TYR A 461 -3.74 12.64 4.27
CA TYR A 461 -3.15 11.76 5.25
C TYR A 461 -1.87 11.12 4.72
N ILE A 462 -1.00 10.72 5.65
CA ILE A 462 0.23 9.97 5.34
C ILE A 462 -0.06 8.49 5.48
N PHE A 463 0.07 7.75 4.38
CA PHE A 463 -0.10 6.30 4.30
C PHE A 463 1.03 5.71 3.45
N ASN A 464 2.05 5.14 4.11
CA ASN A 464 3.23 4.56 3.47
C ASN A 464 3.30 3.02 3.42
N PRO A 465 2.36 2.21 3.99
CA PRO A 465 2.45 0.75 3.90
C PRO A 465 2.37 0.17 2.48
N VAL A 466 1.71 0.87 1.54
CA VAL A 466 1.51 0.38 0.17
C VAL A 466 1.93 1.46 -0.82
N ILE A 467 2.80 1.09 -1.76
CA ILE A 467 3.28 1.97 -2.83
C ILE A 467 2.67 1.49 -4.15
N LEU A 468 1.91 2.35 -4.81
CA LEU A 468 1.40 2.08 -6.15
C LEU A 468 2.48 2.38 -7.18
N THR A 469 2.71 1.42 -8.08
CA THR A 469 3.61 1.54 -9.23
C THR A 469 2.80 1.41 -10.53
N PRO A 470 3.37 1.72 -11.70
CA PRO A 470 2.71 1.45 -12.99
C PRO A 470 2.33 -0.03 -13.21
N TYR A 471 2.89 -0.96 -12.43
CA TYR A 471 2.62 -2.39 -12.49
C TYR A 471 1.68 -2.87 -11.37
N SER A 472 1.15 -1.95 -10.55
CA SER A 472 0.23 -2.31 -9.48
C SER A 472 -1.16 -2.60 -10.04
N ILE A 473 -1.71 -3.74 -9.63
CA ILE A 473 -3.07 -4.14 -9.96
C ILE A 473 -3.85 -4.24 -8.65
N ASP A 474 -4.90 -3.44 -8.50
CA ASP A 474 -5.81 -3.55 -7.36
C ASP A 474 -6.91 -4.57 -7.61
N LEU A 475 -7.23 -5.32 -6.57
CA LEU A 475 -8.37 -6.22 -6.49
C LEU A 475 -9.14 -5.88 -5.22
N THR A 476 -10.44 -5.65 -5.40
CA THR A 476 -11.40 -5.49 -4.31
C THR A 476 -12.40 -6.64 -4.38
N LYS A 477 -12.65 -7.28 -3.24
CA LYS A 477 -13.55 -8.43 -3.11
C LYS A 477 -14.50 -8.20 -1.92
N GLN A 478 -15.76 -8.59 -2.07
CA GLN A 478 -16.76 -8.47 -1.01
C GLN A 478 -16.46 -9.46 0.12
N VAL A 479 -16.87 -9.08 1.32
CA VAL A 479 -17.11 -9.96 2.46
C VAL A 479 -18.60 -9.90 2.74
N THR A 480 -19.32 -11.00 2.57
CA THR A 480 -20.79 -11.05 2.66
C THR A 480 -21.25 -12.08 3.69
N SER A 481 -22.56 -12.32 3.75
CA SER A 481 -23.13 -13.37 4.61
C SER A 481 -22.67 -14.78 4.26
N SER A 482 -22.16 -15.03 3.03
CA SER A 482 -21.56 -16.33 2.66
C SER A 482 -20.23 -16.59 3.36
N ASP A 483 -19.57 -15.53 3.83
CA ASP A 483 -18.25 -15.58 4.46
C ASP A 483 -18.34 -15.70 5.99
N ILE A 484 -19.55 -15.84 6.53
CA ILE A 484 -19.79 -16.07 7.96
C ILE A 484 -19.34 -17.49 8.31
N MET A 485 -18.32 -17.58 9.17
CA MET A 485 -17.73 -18.84 9.63
C MET A 485 -18.36 -19.32 10.94
N ASP A 486 -18.82 -18.38 11.77
CA ASP A 486 -19.54 -18.66 13.02
C ASP A 486 -20.64 -17.62 13.26
N SER A 487 -21.74 -18.07 13.84
CA SER A 487 -22.85 -17.22 14.25
C SER A 487 -23.56 -17.81 15.46
N SER A 488 -23.69 -17.02 16.52
CA SER A 488 -24.34 -17.44 17.77
C SER A 488 -25.38 -16.40 18.22
N ASN A 489 -26.28 -16.80 19.13
CA ASN A 489 -27.33 -15.93 19.66
C ASN A 489 -28.23 -15.29 18.58
N CYS A 490 -28.52 -16.04 17.51
CA CYS A 490 -29.30 -15.58 16.37
C CYS A 490 -30.80 -15.89 16.51
N LYS A 491 -31.65 -14.96 16.06
CA LYS A 491 -33.10 -15.14 15.95
C LYS A 491 -33.63 -14.51 14.67
N TYR A 492 -34.48 -15.24 13.96
CA TYR A 492 -35.21 -14.68 12.83
C TYR A 492 -36.24 -13.64 13.30
N ASN A 493 -36.19 -12.44 12.72
CA ASN A 493 -37.14 -11.37 12.97
C ASN A 493 -38.13 -11.29 11.80
N SER A 494 -39.38 -11.68 12.05
CA SER A 494 -40.44 -11.69 11.03
C SER A 494 -40.91 -10.30 10.61
N THR A 495 -40.64 -9.25 11.41
CA THR A 495 -41.02 -7.87 11.07
C THR A 495 -40.15 -7.33 9.94
N TYR A 496 -38.88 -7.70 9.90
CA TYR A 496 -37.91 -7.20 8.92
C TYR A 496 -37.45 -8.26 7.90
N GLU A 497 -37.86 -9.52 8.11
CA GLU A 497 -37.43 -10.73 7.38
C GLU A 497 -35.92 -10.93 7.33
N VAL A 498 -35.23 -10.69 8.44
CA VAL A 498 -33.78 -10.89 8.59
C VAL A 498 -33.44 -11.68 9.85
N THR A 499 -32.28 -12.31 9.87
CA THR A 499 -31.73 -12.95 11.07
C THR A 499 -30.90 -11.95 11.85
N LEU A 500 -31.31 -11.69 13.08
CA LEU A 500 -30.62 -10.81 14.01
C LEU A 500 -29.75 -11.65 14.94
N CYS A 501 -28.46 -11.33 15.04
CA CYS A 501 -27.48 -12.05 15.83
C CYS A 501 -26.74 -11.10 16.76
N ARG A 502 -26.23 -11.62 17.88
CA ARG A 502 -25.40 -10.85 18.81
C ARG A 502 -23.92 -11.22 18.77
N ASP A 503 -23.57 -12.18 17.92
CA ASP A 503 -22.23 -12.74 17.81
C ASP A 503 -22.09 -13.32 16.40
N LEU A 504 -21.20 -12.71 15.62
CA LEU A 504 -20.93 -13.04 14.22
C LEU A 504 -19.44 -12.97 13.93
N THR A 505 -18.93 -14.01 13.27
CA THR A 505 -17.55 -14.04 12.77
C THR A 505 -17.53 -14.23 11.26
N TRP A 506 -16.96 -13.26 10.54
CA TRP A 506 -16.66 -13.35 9.11
C TRP A 506 -15.20 -13.77 8.89
N GLY A 507 -14.96 -14.63 7.91
CA GLY A 507 -13.63 -15.05 7.50
C GLY A 507 -13.39 -14.80 6.01
N TYR A 508 -12.27 -14.14 5.67
CA TYR A 508 -11.89 -13.88 4.27
C TYR A 508 -10.43 -14.23 4.03
N VAL A 509 -10.13 -14.70 2.83
CA VAL A 509 -8.79 -15.23 2.48
C VAL A 509 -7.96 -14.17 1.78
N ILE A 510 -6.81 -13.84 2.37
CA ILE A 510 -5.79 -13.02 1.71
C ILE A 510 -4.81 -13.95 0.99
N PRO A 511 -4.64 -13.83 -0.34
CA PRO A 511 -3.70 -14.66 -1.09
C PRO A 511 -2.25 -14.45 -0.66
N GLN A 512 -1.36 -15.36 -1.09
CA GLN A 512 0.07 -15.20 -0.85
C GLN A 512 0.67 -14.10 -1.73
N ARG A 513 1.73 -13.45 -1.24
CA ARG A 513 2.55 -12.47 -2.00
C ARG A 513 1.78 -11.26 -2.54
N VAL A 514 0.67 -10.90 -1.89
CA VAL A 514 -0.07 -9.66 -2.16
C VAL A 514 0.28 -8.61 -1.11
N SER A 515 -0.05 -7.35 -1.39
CA SER A 515 0.04 -6.25 -0.43
C SER A 515 -1.37 -5.82 0.01
N PRO A 516 -1.87 -6.25 1.19
CA PRO A 516 -3.16 -5.82 1.71
C PRO A 516 -3.18 -4.30 1.91
N VAL A 517 -4.25 -3.64 1.46
CA VAL A 517 -4.41 -2.19 1.60
C VAL A 517 -5.31 -1.88 2.78
N TRP A 518 -6.51 -2.44 2.79
CA TRP A 518 -7.47 -2.29 3.88
C TRP A 518 -8.65 -3.26 3.74
N THR A 519 -9.38 -3.41 4.84
CA THR A 519 -10.73 -3.97 4.89
C THR A 519 -11.67 -2.90 5.43
N LYS A 520 -12.79 -2.68 4.77
CA LYS A 520 -13.87 -1.81 5.25
C LYS A 520 -15.09 -2.67 5.50
N PHE A 521 -15.75 -2.47 6.62
CA PHE A 521 -16.87 -3.32 7.00
C PHE A 521 -18.03 -2.48 7.53
N HIS A 522 -19.25 -2.86 7.15
CA HIS A 522 -20.52 -2.24 7.51
C HIS A 522 -21.38 -3.22 8.30
N PHE A 523 -21.67 -2.85 9.55
CA PHE A 523 -22.62 -3.53 10.40
C PHE A 523 -24.00 -2.86 10.28
N ILE A 524 -25.01 -3.66 9.94
CA ILE A 524 -26.40 -3.23 9.99
C ILE A 524 -26.95 -3.62 11.36
N ILE A 525 -27.18 -2.62 12.21
CA ILE A 525 -27.50 -2.83 13.63
C ILE A 525 -28.93 -2.39 13.91
N LEU A 526 -29.71 -3.27 14.51
CA LEU A 526 -30.96 -2.92 15.17
C LEU A 526 -30.66 -2.53 16.61
N TYR A 527 -31.15 -1.35 17.03
CA TYR A 527 -31.03 -0.87 18.40
C TYR A 527 -32.41 -0.90 19.08
N ASN A 528 -32.51 -1.64 20.18
CA ASN A 528 -33.66 -1.56 21.07
C ASN A 528 -33.46 -0.42 22.08
N VAL A 529 -34.13 0.71 21.83
CA VAL A 529 -34.02 1.94 22.64
C VAL A 529 -34.47 1.76 24.10
N ASP A 530 -35.27 0.74 24.39
CA ASP A 530 -35.77 0.46 25.74
C ASP A 530 -34.79 -0.39 26.57
N ASP A 531 -33.75 -0.95 25.95
CA ASP A 531 -32.71 -1.73 26.60
C ASP A 531 -31.45 -0.88 26.82
N LEU A 532 -31.02 -0.78 28.08
CA LEU A 532 -29.86 0.02 28.48
C LEU A 532 -28.53 -0.75 28.35
N ASN A 533 -28.57 -2.08 28.13
CA ASN A 533 -27.38 -2.92 27.98
C ASN A 533 -26.77 -2.72 26.59
N THR A 534 -26.13 -1.56 26.45
CA THR A 534 -25.54 -1.06 25.22
C THR A 534 -24.04 -1.30 25.29
N HIS A 535 -23.58 -2.30 24.54
CA HIS A 535 -22.17 -2.61 24.38
C HIS A 535 -21.93 -3.35 23.07
N MET A 536 -20.83 -3.02 22.40
CA MET A 536 -20.36 -3.67 21.20
C MET A 536 -18.84 -3.77 21.23
N THR A 537 -18.33 -4.96 20.91
CA THR A 537 -16.90 -5.21 20.68
C THR A 537 -16.71 -5.69 19.25
N VAL A 538 -15.65 -5.22 18.60
CA VAL A 538 -15.16 -5.73 17.32
C VAL A 538 -13.70 -6.15 17.47
N GLU A 539 -13.42 -7.36 17.01
CA GLU A 539 -12.14 -8.04 17.11
C GLU A 539 -11.64 -8.48 15.74
N ILE A 540 -10.31 -8.53 15.61
CA ILE A 540 -9.64 -9.14 14.46
C ILE A 540 -8.72 -10.26 14.93
N SER A 541 -8.56 -11.27 14.08
CA SER A 541 -7.54 -12.32 14.27
C SER A 541 -7.08 -12.86 12.92
N ASN A 542 -5.87 -13.40 12.90
CA ASN A 542 -5.27 -14.03 11.71
C ASN A 542 -4.20 -15.05 12.16
N PRO A 543 -3.54 -15.80 11.26
CA PRO A 543 -2.53 -16.79 11.65
C PRO A 543 -1.35 -16.25 12.47
N ASN A 544 -1.10 -14.93 12.43
CA ASN A 544 0.04 -14.28 13.07
C ASN A 544 -0.33 -13.51 14.34
N ILE A 545 -1.62 -13.18 14.56
CA ILE A 545 -2.10 -12.47 15.76
C ILE A 545 -3.24 -13.23 16.41
N THR A 546 -3.22 -13.29 17.75
CA THR A 546 -4.39 -13.73 18.51
C THR A 546 -5.52 -12.71 18.39
N VAL A 547 -6.71 -13.09 18.87
CA VAL A 547 -7.88 -12.20 18.97
C VAL A 547 -7.47 -10.87 19.62
N THR A 548 -7.66 -9.78 18.86
CA THR A 548 -7.28 -8.42 19.23
C THR A 548 -8.46 -7.48 19.03
N LYS A 549 -8.85 -6.75 20.08
CA LYS A 549 -9.95 -5.79 20.04
C LYS A 549 -9.52 -4.51 19.33
N ILE A 550 -10.33 -4.07 18.36
CA ILE A 550 -10.16 -2.80 17.64
C ILE A 550 -11.32 -1.82 17.89
N TRP A 551 -12.42 -2.31 18.46
CA TRP A 551 -13.51 -1.50 18.99
C TRP A 551 -14.05 -2.16 20.26
N ASP A 552 -14.29 -1.38 21.30
CA ASP A 552 -14.83 -1.84 22.58
C ASP A 552 -15.50 -0.63 23.26
N SER A 553 -16.83 -0.53 23.15
CA SER A 553 -17.57 0.66 23.59
C SER A 553 -19.03 0.35 23.92
N SER A 554 -19.63 1.19 24.77
CA SER A 554 -21.08 1.17 24.98
C SER A 554 -21.87 1.64 23.75
N ASN A 555 -21.21 2.38 22.85
CA ASN A 555 -21.82 2.78 21.59
C ASN A 555 -21.59 1.69 20.53
N SER A 556 -22.62 1.43 19.73
CA SER A 556 -22.47 0.62 18.53
C SER A 556 -21.69 1.38 17.45
N ILE A 557 -21.07 0.64 16.54
CA ILE A 557 -20.38 1.18 15.38
C ILE A 557 -20.95 0.55 14.11
N SER A 558 -21.42 1.36 13.18
CA SER A 558 -21.92 0.86 11.90
C SER A 558 -20.79 0.66 10.89
N PHE A 559 -19.68 1.39 10.98
CA PHE A 559 -18.61 1.33 9.98
C PHE A 559 -17.25 1.17 10.63
N ILE A 560 -16.47 0.20 10.18
CA ILE A 560 -15.09 0.02 10.65
C ILE A 560 -14.14 -0.13 9.47
N GLY A 561 -12.90 0.31 9.69
CA GLY A 561 -11.85 0.33 8.71
C GLY A 561 -10.58 -0.19 9.31
N ILE A 562 -10.04 -1.21 8.66
CA ILE A 562 -8.86 -1.94 9.10
C ILE A 562 -7.80 -1.69 8.02
N SER A 563 -6.64 -1.19 8.41
CA SER A 563 -5.49 -0.94 7.53
C SER A 563 -4.23 -1.51 8.18
N PRO A 564 -3.09 -1.61 7.48
CA PRO A 564 -1.82 -2.02 8.09
C PRO A 564 -1.35 -1.12 9.24
N LEU A 565 -1.97 0.05 9.44
CA LEU A 565 -1.68 0.97 10.54
C LEU A 565 -2.71 0.91 11.68
N THR A 566 -3.71 0.03 11.61
CA THR A 566 -4.74 -0.09 12.65
C THR A 566 -4.12 -0.41 14.01
N LYS A 567 -4.70 0.19 15.05
CA LYS A 567 -4.30 0.02 16.44
C LYS A 567 -5.37 -0.73 17.22
N ASP A 568 -4.98 -1.33 18.33
CA ASP A 568 -5.92 -1.87 19.30
C ASP A 568 -6.67 -0.75 20.04
N VAL A 569 -7.66 -1.14 20.85
CA VAL A 569 -8.46 -0.20 21.69
C VAL A 569 -7.63 0.58 22.71
N ASN A 570 -6.39 0.17 23.01
CA ASN A 570 -5.47 0.88 23.89
C ASN A 570 -4.52 1.82 23.12
N GLY A 571 -4.61 1.86 21.78
CA GLY A 571 -3.76 2.67 20.92
C GLY A 571 -2.42 2.03 20.55
N ASN A 572 -2.20 0.74 20.85
CA ASN A 572 -0.99 0.02 20.47
C ASN A 572 -1.05 -0.41 19.00
N PRO A 573 0.05 -0.32 18.23
CA PRO A 573 0.12 -0.87 16.88
C PRO A 573 -0.11 -2.40 16.88
N ILE A 574 -0.84 -2.89 15.89
CA ILE A 574 -1.03 -4.32 15.64
C ILE A 574 -0.11 -4.71 14.47
N ASP A 575 0.80 -5.67 14.67
CA ASP A 575 1.75 -6.09 13.62
C ASP A 575 1.90 -7.62 13.55
N PRO A 576 1.53 -8.28 12.44
CA PRO A 576 0.86 -7.71 11.27
C PRO A 576 -0.68 -7.70 11.43
N VAL A 577 -1.32 -6.60 11.02
CA VAL A 577 -2.80 -6.51 10.98
C VAL A 577 -3.42 -7.55 10.03
N PHE A 578 -2.75 -7.79 8.91
CA PHE A 578 -3.16 -8.74 7.88
C PHE A 578 -2.10 -9.81 7.69
N ALA A 579 -2.54 -11.05 7.47
CA ALA A 579 -1.63 -12.15 7.12
C ALA A 579 -2.18 -12.93 5.92
N SER A 580 -1.30 -13.57 5.16
CA SER A 580 -1.75 -14.52 4.13
C SER A 580 -2.49 -15.70 4.78
N GLY A 581 -3.58 -16.14 4.15
CA GLY A 581 -4.52 -17.11 4.72
C GLY A 581 -5.83 -16.46 5.18
N ILE A 582 -6.57 -17.14 6.04
CA ILE A 582 -7.88 -16.68 6.52
C ILE A 582 -7.69 -15.61 7.60
N ASN A 583 -8.30 -14.45 7.41
CA ASN A 583 -8.37 -13.36 8.38
C ASN A 583 -9.81 -13.23 8.84
N TYR A 584 -10.00 -12.89 10.11
CA TYR A 584 -11.33 -12.85 10.74
C TYR A 584 -11.68 -11.47 11.24
N ILE A 585 -12.96 -11.12 11.10
CA ILE A 585 -13.62 -10.02 11.82
C ILE A 585 -14.69 -10.67 12.68
N HIS A 586 -14.60 -10.47 13.98
CA HIS A 586 -15.57 -10.96 14.95
C HIS A 586 -16.26 -9.77 15.61
N ALA A 587 -17.59 -9.75 15.61
CA ALA A 587 -18.37 -8.71 16.27
C ALA A 587 -19.35 -9.33 17.26
N TYR A 588 -19.31 -8.85 18.49
CA TYR A 588 -20.24 -9.25 19.54
C TYR A 588 -20.94 -8.03 20.15
N THR A 589 -22.21 -8.20 20.51
CA THR A 589 -23.05 -7.17 21.14
C THR A 589 -23.79 -7.70 22.38
N ASP A 590 -24.13 -6.77 23.27
CA ASP A 590 -25.07 -7.01 24.36
C ASP A 590 -26.54 -7.00 23.85
N THR A 591 -27.52 -7.12 24.75
CA THR A 591 -28.94 -7.32 24.39
C THR A 591 -29.60 -6.14 23.70
N ALA A 592 -29.08 -4.92 23.86
CA ALA A 592 -29.68 -3.75 23.23
C ALA A 592 -29.37 -3.64 21.73
N TYR A 593 -28.29 -4.25 21.25
CA TYR A 593 -27.89 -4.21 19.84
C TYR A 593 -27.92 -5.60 19.22
N GLU A 594 -28.52 -5.72 18.04
CA GLU A 594 -28.46 -6.95 17.26
C GLU A 594 -28.02 -6.65 15.83
N ILE A 595 -27.12 -7.48 15.29
CA ILE A 595 -26.54 -7.33 13.96
C ILE A 595 -27.37 -8.14 12.96
N ALA A 596 -27.83 -7.50 11.88
CA ALA A 596 -28.52 -8.17 10.79
C ALA A 596 -27.52 -8.96 9.94
N LYS A 597 -27.61 -10.29 10.05
CA LYS A 597 -26.67 -11.27 9.49
C LYS A 597 -26.55 -11.16 7.97
N GLU A 598 -27.68 -11.06 7.28
CA GLU A 598 -27.75 -11.07 5.82
C GLU A 598 -27.36 -9.71 5.20
N LEU A 599 -27.40 -8.64 5.99
CA LEU A 599 -27.24 -7.27 5.48
C LEU A 599 -25.88 -6.66 5.82
N SER A 600 -25.20 -7.19 6.84
CA SER A 600 -23.86 -6.74 7.22
C SER A 600 -22.82 -7.31 6.25
N SER A 601 -21.98 -6.43 5.71
CA SER A 601 -21.03 -6.79 4.65
C SER A 601 -19.85 -5.84 4.64
N GLY A 602 -18.81 -6.18 3.90
CA GLY A 602 -17.63 -5.34 3.73
C GLY A 602 -16.92 -5.60 2.41
N GLU A 603 -15.78 -4.97 2.27
CA GLU A 603 -14.86 -5.18 1.14
C GLU A 603 -13.43 -5.25 1.67
N PHE A 604 -12.61 -6.09 1.05
CA PHE A 604 -11.18 -6.10 1.28
C PHE A 604 -10.44 -5.78 -0.01
N THR A 605 -9.45 -4.90 0.08
CA THR A 605 -8.66 -4.44 -1.07
C THR A 605 -7.19 -4.81 -0.88
N TYR A 606 -6.59 -5.36 -1.93
CA TYR A 606 -5.16 -5.69 -1.96
C TYR A 606 -4.57 -5.37 -3.34
N ILE A 607 -3.25 -5.17 -3.35
CA ILE A 607 -2.47 -4.92 -4.56
C ILE A 607 -1.64 -6.15 -4.89
N ILE A 608 -1.67 -6.55 -6.16
CA ILE A 608 -0.72 -7.50 -6.77
C ILE A 608 0.21 -6.75 -7.73
N GLN A 609 1.36 -7.34 -8.06
CA GLN A 609 2.37 -6.68 -8.88
C GLN A 609 2.59 -7.43 -10.19
N ALA A 610 2.25 -6.78 -11.30
CA ALA A 610 2.53 -7.27 -12.65
C ALA A 610 3.98 -7.02 -13.09
N TYR A 611 4.90 -7.15 -12.14
CA TYR A 611 6.34 -6.98 -12.34
C TYR A 611 7.10 -7.97 -11.47
N ALA A 612 8.03 -8.68 -12.10
CA ALA A 612 9.06 -9.47 -11.45
C ALA A 612 10.42 -8.93 -11.90
N GLY A 613 11.22 -8.43 -10.95
CA GLY A 613 12.55 -7.86 -11.23
C GLY A 613 13.57 -8.91 -11.71
N TYR A 614 14.83 -8.53 -11.80
CA TYR A 614 15.89 -9.51 -12.05
C TYR A 614 16.02 -10.47 -10.85
N GLY A 615 16.06 -11.77 -11.13
CA GLY A 615 16.14 -12.85 -10.12
C GLY A 615 17.56 -13.36 -9.93
N ASP A 616 17.72 -14.67 -9.81
CA ASP A 616 19.04 -15.30 -9.75
C ASP A 616 19.72 -15.34 -11.14
N VAL A 617 20.97 -15.81 -11.17
CA VAL A 617 21.75 -16.00 -12.39
C VAL A 617 21.65 -17.46 -12.83
N PHE A 618 21.15 -17.70 -14.04
CA PHE A 618 20.82 -19.04 -14.56
C PHE A 618 21.76 -19.48 -15.69
N PRO A 619 22.04 -20.78 -15.85
CA PRO A 619 22.95 -21.27 -16.88
C PRO A 619 22.42 -21.08 -18.32
N LYS A 620 21.10 -20.94 -18.50
CA LYS A 620 20.47 -20.73 -19.81
C LYS A 620 19.46 -19.59 -19.75
N LEU A 621 19.29 -18.90 -20.88
CA LEU A 621 18.28 -17.85 -21.00
C LEU A 621 16.88 -18.46 -21.14
N ILE A 622 16.70 -19.25 -22.18
CA ILE A 622 15.43 -19.81 -22.65
C ILE A 622 15.67 -21.21 -23.24
N ARG A 623 14.61 -22.01 -23.41
CA ARG A 623 14.69 -23.36 -24.00
C ARG A 623 15.22 -23.33 -25.43
N SER A 624 15.94 -24.39 -25.82
CA SER A 624 16.50 -24.52 -27.15
C SER A 624 15.42 -24.61 -28.22
N GLY A 625 15.57 -23.85 -29.31
CA GLY A 625 14.66 -23.90 -30.46
C GLY A 625 13.55 -22.85 -30.47
N CYS A 626 13.51 -21.96 -29.47
CA CYS A 626 12.56 -20.85 -29.40
C CYS A 626 13.17 -19.57 -28.83
N ASN A 627 12.56 -18.44 -29.18
CA ASN A 627 12.86 -17.11 -28.64
C ASN A 627 11.74 -16.61 -27.71
N GLY A 628 10.73 -17.45 -27.50
CA GLY A 628 9.56 -17.15 -26.69
C GLY A 628 8.75 -18.40 -26.38
N TYR A 629 7.72 -18.25 -25.55
CA TYR A 629 6.80 -19.29 -25.13
C TYR A 629 5.37 -18.98 -25.53
N ASN A 630 4.62 -20.03 -25.89
CA ASN A 630 3.17 -20.06 -25.84
C ASN A 630 2.78 -20.89 -24.61
N ILE A 631 2.32 -20.19 -23.57
CA ILE A 631 2.15 -20.74 -22.23
C ILE A 631 0.68 -21.06 -21.99
N THR A 632 0.38 -22.32 -21.68
CA THR A 632 -0.93 -22.70 -21.14
C THR A 632 -0.94 -22.52 -19.63
N TYR A 633 -1.84 -21.71 -19.10
CA TYR A 633 -1.98 -21.39 -17.67
C TYR A 633 -3.44 -21.43 -17.22
N TYR A 634 -3.65 -21.38 -15.90
CA TYR A 634 -4.96 -21.35 -15.26
C TYR A 634 -5.18 -20.06 -14.47
N TRP A 635 -6.41 -19.55 -14.47
CA TRP A 635 -6.80 -18.34 -13.73
C TRP A 635 -8.23 -18.44 -13.16
N GLY A 636 -8.54 -17.59 -12.18
CA GLY A 636 -9.87 -17.55 -11.52
C GLY A 636 -9.96 -18.44 -10.29
N ASP A 637 -11.15 -19.01 -10.03
CA ASP A 637 -11.40 -19.84 -8.84
C ASP A 637 -10.66 -21.19 -8.94
N SER A 638 -9.87 -21.51 -7.92
CA SER A 638 -9.21 -22.81 -7.73
C SER A 638 -10.13 -24.04 -7.83
N LYS A 639 -11.43 -23.91 -7.53
CA LYS A 639 -12.39 -25.01 -7.64
C LYS A 639 -12.77 -25.31 -9.08
N ASN A 640 -12.86 -24.28 -9.91
CA ASN A 640 -13.25 -24.36 -11.33
C ASN A 640 -12.41 -23.36 -12.14
N PRO A 641 -11.11 -23.62 -12.33
CA PRO A 641 -10.22 -22.65 -12.95
C PRO A 641 -10.45 -22.56 -14.47
N ASN A 642 -10.35 -21.35 -15.01
CA ASN A 642 -10.36 -21.10 -16.44
C ASN A 642 -9.00 -21.45 -17.05
N VAL A 643 -8.99 -21.89 -18.31
CA VAL A 643 -7.75 -22.14 -19.07
C VAL A 643 -7.46 -20.94 -19.97
N GLY A 644 -6.23 -20.45 -19.94
CA GLY A 644 -5.75 -19.36 -20.79
C GLY A 644 -4.47 -19.72 -21.54
N HIS A 645 -4.19 -18.93 -22.58
CA HIS A 645 -2.95 -19.00 -23.34
C HIS A 645 -2.33 -17.60 -23.47
N VAL A 646 -1.03 -17.48 -23.20
CA VAL A 646 -0.31 -16.20 -23.28
C VAL A 646 1.04 -16.39 -23.98
N LEU A 647 1.44 -15.39 -24.76
CA LEU A 647 2.77 -15.36 -25.38
C LEU A 647 3.78 -14.64 -24.48
N ALA A 648 5.02 -15.12 -24.47
CA ALA A 648 6.15 -14.48 -23.77
C ALA A 648 7.37 -14.48 -24.70
N GLY A 649 8.03 -13.35 -24.92
CA GLY A 649 9.15 -13.24 -25.88
C GLY A 649 8.76 -13.26 -27.36
N ASN A 650 9.71 -13.60 -28.22
CA ASN A 650 9.54 -13.47 -29.68
C ASN A 650 9.39 -14.83 -30.37
N ASP A 651 8.83 -14.82 -31.57
CA ASP A 651 8.82 -16.01 -32.44
C ASP A 651 10.26 -16.47 -32.79
N PRO A 652 10.53 -17.79 -32.93
CA PRO A 652 9.61 -18.92 -32.79
C PRO A 652 9.25 -19.26 -31.34
N TYR A 653 7.99 -19.65 -31.11
CA TYR A 653 7.46 -19.99 -29.77
C TYR A 653 7.54 -21.49 -29.45
N CYS A 654 8.03 -21.85 -28.26
CA CYS A 654 7.84 -23.19 -27.70
C CYS A 654 6.48 -23.26 -26.99
N SER A 655 5.68 -24.30 -27.26
CA SER A 655 4.49 -24.58 -26.45
C SER A 655 4.92 -25.19 -25.11
N VAL A 656 4.53 -24.55 -24.01
CA VAL A 656 4.88 -24.98 -22.65
C VAL A 656 3.67 -24.87 -21.73
N THR A 657 3.63 -25.71 -20.71
CA THR A 657 2.69 -25.58 -19.59
C THR A 657 3.38 -24.91 -18.40
N VAL A 658 2.61 -24.43 -17.43
CA VAL A 658 3.17 -23.95 -16.15
C VAL A 658 4.00 -25.03 -15.43
N ALA A 659 3.59 -26.31 -15.50
CA ALA A 659 4.36 -27.41 -14.92
C ALA A 659 5.74 -27.58 -15.59
N ASP A 660 5.81 -27.36 -16.91
CA ASP A 660 7.09 -27.33 -17.62
C ASP A 660 7.97 -26.19 -17.10
N LEU A 661 7.43 -24.98 -16.99
CA LEU A 661 8.15 -23.81 -16.49
C LEU A 661 8.65 -24.02 -15.05
N MET A 662 7.83 -24.61 -14.18
CA MET A 662 8.22 -24.95 -12.81
C MET A 662 9.37 -25.96 -12.75
N THR A 663 9.40 -26.92 -13.68
CA THR A 663 10.51 -27.87 -13.80
C THR A 663 11.77 -27.21 -14.36
N GLY A 664 11.62 -26.21 -15.23
CA GLY A 664 12.71 -25.49 -15.88
C GLY A 664 13.28 -24.31 -15.10
N ARG A 665 12.61 -23.86 -14.02
CA ARG A 665 12.92 -22.62 -13.31
C ARG A 665 14.33 -22.56 -12.73
N ASP A 666 14.95 -23.68 -12.39
CA ASP A 666 16.33 -23.70 -11.86
C ASP A 666 17.39 -23.73 -12.98
N THR A 667 16.97 -23.79 -14.25
CA THR A 667 17.86 -23.89 -15.42
C THR A 667 17.74 -22.68 -16.35
N TYR A 668 16.53 -22.14 -16.53
CA TYR A 668 16.23 -21.11 -17.52
C TYR A 668 15.78 -19.80 -16.84
N ALA A 669 16.48 -18.70 -17.13
CA ALA A 669 16.18 -17.40 -16.56
C ALA A 669 14.75 -16.91 -16.89
N VAL A 670 14.27 -17.18 -18.11
CA VAL A 670 12.92 -16.80 -18.54
C VAL A 670 11.86 -17.63 -17.80
N ASP A 671 12.07 -18.93 -17.58
CA ASP A 671 11.15 -19.78 -16.82
C ASP A 671 11.00 -19.26 -15.38
N ASP A 672 12.11 -18.97 -14.69
CA ASP A 672 12.08 -18.37 -13.35
C ASP A 672 11.38 -17.01 -13.31
N ALA A 673 11.69 -16.11 -14.26
CA ALA A 673 11.08 -14.79 -14.30
C ALA A 673 9.56 -14.84 -14.50
N ILE A 674 9.07 -15.73 -15.36
CA ILE A 674 7.63 -15.95 -15.56
C ILE A 674 6.99 -16.52 -14.30
N ILE A 675 7.60 -17.52 -13.67
CA ILE A 675 7.07 -18.10 -12.42
C ILE A 675 7.06 -17.06 -11.29
N ARG A 676 8.09 -16.21 -11.17
CA ARG A 676 8.07 -15.10 -10.20
C ARG A 676 6.99 -14.07 -10.51
N LEU A 677 6.78 -13.75 -11.79
CA LEU A 677 5.67 -12.89 -12.21
C LEU A 677 4.33 -13.51 -11.84
N PHE A 678 4.10 -14.78 -12.17
CA PHE A 678 2.86 -15.49 -11.83
C PHE A 678 2.60 -15.46 -10.33
N ASN A 679 3.62 -15.77 -9.53
CA ASN A 679 3.56 -15.67 -8.07
C ASN A 679 3.18 -14.26 -7.58
N ASN A 680 3.69 -13.20 -8.23
CA ASN A 680 3.33 -11.82 -7.91
C ASN A 680 1.91 -11.45 -8.36
N LEU A 681 1.28 -12.26 -9.22
CA LEU A 681 -0.12 -12.15 -9.65
C LEU A 681 -1.07 -13.03 -8.81
N GLY A 682 -0.58 -13.57 -7.68
CA GLY A 682 -1.39 -14.22 -6.66
C GLY A 682 -1.54 -15.74 -6.77
N GLY A 683 -0.86 -16.39 -7.74
CA GLY A 683 -0.87 -17.85 -7.90
C GLY A 683 0.39 -18.34 -8.63
N ASP A 684 0.51 -19.63 -8.92
CA ASP A 684 1.60 -20.14 -9.77
C ASP A 684 1.14 -20.43 -11.20
N GLY A 685 -0.17 -20.30 -11.48
CA GLY A 685 -0.78 -20.52 -12.79
C GLY A 685 -1.12 -21.97 -13.08
N THR A 686 -0.98 -22.88 -12.11
CA THR A 686 -1.47 -24.27 -12.20
C THR A 686 -2.96 -24.35 -11.90
N SER A 687 -3.61 -25.48 -12.22
CA SER A 687 -5.03 -25.68 -11.92
C SER A 687 -5.34 -25.68 -10.42
N THR A 688 -4.37 -26.03 -9.57
CA THR A 688 -4.53 -26.04 -8.11
C THR A 688 -4.22 -24.70 -7.45
N ASN A 689 -3.53 -23.81 -8.17
CA ASN A 689 -3.14 -22.49 -7.69
C ASN A 689 -3.17 -21.47 -8.86
N PRO A 690 -4.36 -21.21 -9.42
CA PRO A 690 -4.54 -20.37 -10.58
C PRO A 690 -4.18 -18.90 -10.28
N LEU A 691 -3.89 -18.14 -11.34
CA LEU A 691 -3.71 -16.68 -11.22
C LEU A 691 -5.02 -15.99 -10.84
N LEU A 692 -4.94 -14.85 -10.15
CA LEU A 692 -6.12 -14.07 -9.76
C LEU A 692 -6.72 -13.26 -10.93
N ILE A 693 -6.01 -13.18 -12.05
CA ILE A 693 -6.34 -12.35 -13.21
C ILE A 693 -6.16 -13.12 -14.51
N GLU A 694 -6.87 -12.68 -15.54
CA GLU A 694 -6.64 -13.15 -16.91
C GLU A 694 -5.50 -12.38 -17.55
N LEU A 695 -4.56 -13.10 -18.18
CA LEU A 695 -3.51 -12.53 -19.00
C LEU A 695 -4.03 -12.29 -20.42
N PRO A 696 -3.62 -11.20 -21.10
CA PRO A 696 -4.09 -10.90 -22.44
C PRO A 696 -3.58 -11.93 -23.46
N SER A 697 -4.42 -12.32 -24.41
CA SER A 697 -4.05 -13.22 -25.51
C SER A 697 -3.21 -12.53 -26.60
N ASP A 698 -3.27 -11.19 -26.69
CA ASP A 698 -2.61 -10.34 -27.69
C ASP A 698 -1.31 -9.69 -27.20
N VAL A 699 -0.91 -9.96 -25.95
CA VAL A 699 0.19 -9.24 -25.29
C VAL A 699 1.26 -10.21 -24.85
N ASN A 700 2.48 -9.75 -25.09
CA ASN A 700 3.68 -10.46 -24.76
C ASN A 700 4.04 -10.20 -23.29
N ILE A 701 4.31 -11.23 -22.50
CA ILE A 701 5.12 -11.03 -21.28
C ILE A 701 6.48 -10.54 -21.75
N GLU A 702 6.75 -9.25 -21.53
CA GLU A 702 8.02 -8.66 -21.88
C GLU A 702 9.05 -9.09 -20.86
N PHE A 703 10.18 -9.60 -21.35
CA PHE A 703 11.34 -9.82 -20.53
C PHE A 703 12.54 -9.05 -21.05
N ALA A 704 13.25 -8.40 -20.14
CA ALA A 704 14.57 -7.86 -20.44
C ALA A 704 15.58 -8.88 -19.93
N SER A 705 16.33 -9.46 -20.86
CA SER A 705 17.38 -10.41 -20.54
C SER A 705 18.73 -9.71 -20.46
N MET A 706 19.54 -10.15 -19.51
CA MET A 706 20.95 -9.81 -19.46
C MET A 706 21.73 -11.10 -19.57
N GLY A 707 22.59 -11.20 -20.59
CA GLY A 707 23.57 -12.28 -20.72
C GLY A 707 24.89 -11.88 -20.08
N ASP A 708 25.79 -12.86 -19.92
CA ASP A 708 27.14 -12.65 -19.39
C ASP A 708 27.17 -12.05 -17.98
N ILE A 709 26.12 -12.28 -17.19
CA ILE A 709 26.07 -11.82 -15.80
C ILE A 709 26.83 -12.80 -14.90
N PRO A 710 27.76 -12.33 -14.05
CA PRO A 710 28.45 -13.19 -13.08
C PRO A 710 27.48 -13.72 -12.01
N GLY A 711 27.39 -15.05 -11.84
CA GLY A 711 26.70 -15.67 -10.71
C GLY A 711 27.45 -15.47 -9.38
N LEU A 712 26.73 -15.17 -8.29
CA LEU A 712 27.32 -14.80 -7.00
C LEU A 712 27.25 -15.91 -5.93
N LEU A 713 28.42 -16.23 -5.36
CA LEU A 713 28.53 -16.44 -3.90
C LEU A 713 28.50 -15.06 -3.20
N LYS A 714 28.16 -15.03 -1.90
CA LYS A 714 28.10 -13.79 -1.11
C LYS A 714 29.36 -12.94 -1.33
N PRO A 715 29.22 -11.60 -1.48
CA PRO A 715 30.35 -10.73 -1.69
C PRO A 715 31.40 -10.86 -0.57
N ILE A 716 32.68 -10.80 -0.94
CA ILE A 716 33.79 -10.69 0.01
C ILE A 716 34.18 -9.22 0.17
N THR A 717 34.32 -8.77 1.40
CA THR A 717 34.76 -7.42 1.73
C THR A 717 36.26 -7.45 1.98
N ILE A 718 37.02 -6.73 1.17
CA ILE A 718 38.46 -6.54 1.34
C ILE A 718 38.69 -5.13 1.88
N THR A 719 39.30 -5.05 3.06
CA THR A 719 39.61 -3.79 3.73
C THR A 719 41.12 -3.67 3.86
N LEU A 720 41.71 -2.64 3.27
CA LEU A 720 43.12 -2.30 3.46
C LEU A 720 43.24 -1.12 4.42
N ARG A 721 44.00 -1.33 5.50
CA ARG A 721 44.41 -0.29 6.44
C ARG A 721 45.87 0.05 6.19
N VAL A 722 46.17 1.35 6.09
CA VAL A 722 47.53 1.86 5.87
C VAL A 722 47.81 3.02 6.82
N TRP A 723 49.01 3.03 7.41
CA TRP A 723 49.50 4.11 8.26
C TRP A 723 51.03 4.22 8.20
N ARG A 724 51.59 5.29 8.78
CA ARG A 724 53.03 5.43 9.01
C ARG A 724 53.30 5.47 10.50
N GLU A 725 54.42 4.91 10.95
CA GLU A 725 54.98 5.28 12.25
C GLU A 725 55.54 6.70 12.17
N GLN A 726 55.37 7.47 13.24
CA GLN A 726 55.98 8.80 13.36
C GLN A 726 57.48 8.70 13.60
#